data_AF-A0AAD5YEQ1-F1
#
_entry.id   AF-A0AAD5YEQ1-F1
#
_cell.length_a   1.000
_cell.length_b   1.000
_cell.length_c   1.000
_cell.angle_alpha   90.00
_cell.angle_beta   90.00
_cell.angle_gamma   90.00
#
_symmetry.space_group_name_H-M   'P 1'
#
loop_
_entity.id
_entity.type
_entity.pdbx_description
1 polymer ?
#
loop_
_entity_poly.entity_id
_entity_poly.type
_entity_poly.pdbx_seq_one_letter_code
_entity_poly.pdbx_strand_id
1 'polypeptide(L)'
;MPRAPRNHSKTYKVPRRPFESARLDAELKLAGEYGLRNKREIWRIGLVLSKIRRAARELLKLDDKDPKRLFEGNALIRRLVRIGVLDESRMRLDYVLSLKIEDFLERRLQTQVFKSGLAKSIHHARVLIRQRHIRVGKQIVNVPSFVVRLDSQKHIDFALNSPYGGGRPGRVKRKRAAAAAKKEDGDDEDEEIILPDGNIKVDTSSPSVMGFADVFRQDLISVTSFDTISLVSESNPSEGPIQGSREAPVILMSIDSSLDYHYFNGKSSDEGYEIHITAFAGTIRAKEPIGIWWGTRTVLQQVVAAMGSSSSNTEIRLSLGTLSDFPGWEVRGFMLDAGRHWFEASFLADLCIYASFFKLNEFHLHASDNLWNPAFLYGEGNEGWKNLYAAFRFRPSAGSKIEGLVPSYRLNETWTKADFIAMQDTCTHHGIRIVPEIDTPGHSLVISQWKPELMEIGQPDHLNLSHPDTIPTIKSIWDEFLPWFLSPEVSIGADEYDASLANDYILFGTNEPSDTFSISPNVTIQHWNFPGDDIPIRLMQSGYQVINSEQTFLYLDEKTSEGGQFPQTLNEDLMWGGAPGGAGWAPNIFSQTDATNNTHFDNPNLRGSIMALWCDWGNNASTHLEIYYQLSRSLALFGEKTWSGSGIRASALTREEFNNVFPVLNSAALGQNLNRVVKPENGDTVFEYLNPRIPQRTVFDSVGPPYVLSFSVMPSSASPSTGVLFAGIDSKLHVSNLTFEAKGQLYSLGYTLPATLQVPWGALQTVDMEQR
;
A
#
# COMPACT_ATOMS: atom_id res chain seq x y z
N MET A 1 44.51 -51.45 -4.06
CA MET A 1 44.06 -50.94 -2.75
C MET A 1 42.60 -51.31 -2.55
N PRO A 2 42.22 -51.97 -1.45
CA PRO A 2 40.80 -52.17 -1.13
C PRO A 2 40.14 -50.80 -0.94
N ARG A 3 38.97 -50.57 -1.56
CA ARG A 3 38.17 -49.36 -1.30
C ARG A 3 37.88 -49.31 0.20
N ALA A 4 38.30 -48.22 0.85
CA ALA A 4 37.99 -47.97 2.25
C ALA A 4 36.47 -48.17 2.47
N PRO A 5 36.05 -48.90 3.52
CA PRO A 5 34.64 -49.15 3.78
C PRO A 5 33.89 -47.82 3.88
N ARG A 6 32.90 -47.61 3.02
CA ARG A 6 32.04 -46.41 3.07
C ARG A 6 31.19 -46.50 4.33
N ASN A 7 31.61 -45.78 5.36
CA ASN A 7 30.90 -45.72 6.62
C ASN A 7 29.61 -44.88 6.42
N HIS A 8 28.48 -45.53 6.15
CA HIS A 8 27.17 -44.89 5.92
C HIS A 8 26.54 -44.46 7.26
N SER A 9 27.14 -43.46 7.93
CA SER A 9 26.54 -42.88 9.13
C SER A 9 25.37 -41.95 8.78
N LYS A 10 24.32 -41.95 9.61
CA LYS A 10 23.18 -41.02 9.43
C LYS A 10 23.66 -39.57 9.48
N THR A 11 23.25 -38.77 8.49
CA THR A 11 23.63 -37.36 8.35
C THR A 11 22.62 -36.38 8.93
N TYR A 12 21.39 -36.84 9.23
CA TYR A 12 20.34 -36.08 9.92
C TYR A 12 19.44 -37.05 10.70
N LYS A 13 18.67 -36.53 11.66
CA LYS A 13 17.69 -37.31 12.41
C LYS A 13 16.33 -36.66 12.27
N VAL A 14 15.39 -37.37 11.67
CA VAL A 14 14.00 -36.90 11.55
C VAL A 14 13.36 -36.89 12.95
N PRO A 15 12.53 -35.89 13.27
CA PRO A 15 11.76 -35.84 14.50
C PRO A 15 10.88 -37.10 14.67
N ARG A 16 10.72 -37.55 15.91
CA ARG A 16 9.91 -38.75 16.22
C ARG A 16 8.43 -38.56 15.93
N ARG A 17 7.92 -37.34 16.10
CA ARG A 17 6.54 -36.93 15.80
C ARG A 17 6.57 -35.89 14.67
N PRO A 18 6.32 -36.29 13.42
CA PRO A 18 6.44 -35.40 12.26
C PRO A 18 5.42 -34.24 12.21
N PHE A 19 4.27 -34.38 12.87
CA PHE A 19 3.12 -33.45 12.76
C PHE A 19 2.79 -32.72 14.07
N GLU A 20 3.81 -32.22 14.75
CA GLU A 20 3.64 -31.44 15.98
C GLU A 20 3.76 -29.94 15.64
N SER A 21 2.66 -29.20 15.74
CA SER A 21 2.56 -27.80 15.28
C SER A 21 3.66 -26.92 15.89
N ALA A 22 3.79 -26.87 17.21
CA ALA A 22 4.81 -26.06 17.88
C ALA A 22 6.26 -26.31 17.37
N ARG A 23 6.60 -27.56 17.04
CA ARG A 23 7.90 -27.89 16.44
C ARG A 23 7.96 -27.45 14.97
N LEU A 24 6.89 -27.65 14.21
CA LEU A 24 6.83 -27.23 12.80
C LEU A 24 6.96 -25.71 12.67
N ASP A 25 6.37 -24.95 13.57
CA ASP A 25 6.41 -23.49 13.61
C ASP A 25 7.80 -22.99 14.00
N ALA A 26 8.41 -23.58 15.04
CA ALA A 26 9.80 -23.28 15.42
C ALA A 26 10.79 -23.61 14.28
N GLU A 27 10.61 -24.74 13.59
CA GLU A 27 11.42 -25.11 12.43
C GLU A 27 11.18 -24.19 11.22
N LEU A 28 9.96 -23.70 11.01
CA LEU A 28 9.64 -22.73 9.95
C LEU A 28 10.25 -21.36 10.25
N LYS A 29 10.17 -20.89 11.50
CA LYS A 29 10.83 -19.66 11.95
C LYS A 29 12.33 -19.72 11.69
N LEU A 30 13.01 -20.79 12.13
CA LEU A 30 14.43 -21.00 11.86
C LEU A 30 14.75 -21.12 10.36
N ALA A 31 13.83 -21.68 9.57
CA ALA A 31 14.02 -21.77 8.13
C ALA A 31 13.93 -20.39 7.43
N GLY A 32 13.01 -19.53 7.87
CA GLY A 32 12.89 -18.15 7.40
C GLY A 32 14.09 -17.31 7.83
N GLU A 33 14.37 -17.25 9.13
CA GLU A 33 15.42 -16.43 9.73
C GLU A 33 16.82 -16.72 9.15
N TYR A 34 17.13 -18.00 8.89
CA TYR A 34 18.42 -18.41 8.34
C TYR A 34 18.40 -18.76 6.84
N GLY A 35 17.30 -18.46 6.13
CA GLY A 35 17.15 -18.70 4.68
C GLY A 35 17.39 -20.14 4.24
N LEU A 36 16.90 -21.12 5.00
CA LEU A 36 17.13 -22.55 4.76
C LEU A 36 16.21 -23.08 3.67
N ARG A 37 16.70 -23.99 2.82
CA ARG A 37 15.88 -24.55 1.71
C ARG A 37 14.80 -25.50 2.21
N ASN A 38 15.08 -26.25 3.28
CA ASN A 38 14.16 -27.22 3.85
C ASN A 38 14.52 -27.56 5.29
N LYS A 39 13.52 -28.11 6.02
CA LYS A 39 13.64 -28.55 7.42
C LYS A 39 14.74 -29.59 7.64
N ARG A 40 15.13 -30.34 6.59
CA ARG A 40 16.24 -31.31 6.66
C ARG A 40 17.59 -30.65 6.98
N GLU A 41 17.80 -29.37 6.62
CA GLU A 41 19.01 -28.64 7.02
C GLU A 41 19.06 -28.41 8.53
N ILE A 42 17.92 -28.10 9.16
CA ILE A 42 17.78 -27.97 10.62
C ILE A 42 18.06 -29.32 11.29
N TRP A 43 17.49 -30.41 10.76
CA TRP A 43 17.68 -31.76 11.31
C TRP A 43 19.13 -32.29 11.21
N ARG A 44 19.92 -31.78 10.25
CA ARG A 44 21.36 -32.08 10.17
C ARG A 44 22.10 -31.43 11.33
N ILE A 45 21.84 -30.15 11.59
CA ILE A 45 22.48 -29.39 12.67
C ILE A 45 22.02 -29.94 14.02
N GLY A 46 20.74 -30.24 14.19
CA GLY A 46 20.21 -30.89 15.39
C GLY A 46 20.91 -32.23 15.69
N LEU A 47 21.22 -33.04 14.66
CA LEU A 47 22.00 -34.27 14.86
C LEU A 47 23.45 -33.99 15.26
N VAL A 48 24.10 -32.99 14.66
CA VAL A 48 25.47 -32.58 15.03
C VAL A 48 25.53 -32.10 16.48
N LEU A 49 24.62 -31.21 16.86
CA LEU A 49 24.48 -30.71 18.23
C LEU A 49 24.22 -31.86 19.22
N SER A 50 23.36 -32.82 18.85
CA SER A 50 23.10 -34.01 19.67
C SER A 50 24.35 -34.86 19.91
N LYS A 51 25.21 -35.03 18.89
CA LYS A 51 26.49 -35.75 19.01
C LYS A 51 27.48 -35.00 19.91
N ILE A 52 27.58 -33.68 19.75
CA ILE A 52 28.45 -32.81 20.56
C ILE A 52 28.02 -32.84 22.04
N ARG A 53 26.72 -32.66 22.31
CA ARG A 53 26.16 -32.76 23.66
C ARG A 53 26.34 -34.15 24.28
N ARG A 54 26.26 -35.22 23.48
CA ARG A 54 26.53 -36.58 23.96
C ARG A 54 27.99 -36.72 24.37
N ALA A 55 28.95 -36.27 23.56
CA ALA A 55 30.36 -36.30 23.92
C ALA A 55 30.63 -35.49 25.20
N ALA A 56 30.08 -34.29 25.32
CA ALA A 56 30.20 -33.47 26.53
C ALA A 56 29.65 -34.19 27.77
N ARG A 57 28.46 -34.82 27.69
CA ARG A 57 27.89 -35.60 28.79
C ARG A 57 28.73 -36.81 29.20
N GLU A 58 29.32 -37.53 28.26
CA GLU A 58 30.21 -38.66 28.61
C GLU A 58 31.48 -38.18 29.31
N LEU A 59 32.02 -37.04 28.90
CA LEU A 59 33.20 -36.44 29.54
C LEU A 59 32.88 -35.87 30.93
N LEU A 60 31.68 -35.33 31.14
CA LEU A 60 31.21 -34.82 32.44
C LEU A 60 30.97 -35.93 33.49
N LYS A 61 30.91 -37.21 33.09
CA LYS A 61 30.82 -38.34 34.03
C LYS A 61 32.16 -38.71 34.67
N LEU A 62 33.27 -38.32 34.05
CA LEU A 62 34.61 -38.60 34.54
C LEU A 62 35.03 -37.56 35.57
N ASP A 63 35.94 -37.90 36.47
CA ASP A 63 36.48 -36.94 37.45
C ASP A 63 37.13 -35.72 36.75
N ASP A 64 37.09 -34.56 37.38
CA ASP A 64 37.64 -33.31 36.84
C ASP A 64 39.14 -33.42 36.51
N LYS A 65 39.88 -34.31 37.18
CA LYS A 65 41.32 -34.56 36.96
C LYS A 65 41.62 -35.72 36.02
N ASP A 66 40.59 -36.38 35.47
CA ASP A 66 40.79 -37.52 34.57
C ASP A 66 41.54 -37.08 33.28
N PRO A 67 42.64 -37.76 32.88
CA PRO A 67 43.43 -37.38 31.71
C PRO A 67 42.63 -37.34 30.40
N LYS A 68 41.63 -38.22 30.25
CA LYS A 68 40.77 -38.28 29.06
C LYS A 68 39.82 -37.09 29.03
N ARG A 69 39.23 -36.71 30.18
CA ARG A 69 38.38 -35.51 30.29
C ARG A 69 39.16 -34.25 29.98
N LEU A 70 40.37 -34.11 30.54
CA LEU A 70 41.23 -32.96 30.30
C LEU A 70 41.65 -32.86 28.83
N PHE A 71 42.00 -33.97 28.18
CA PHE A 71 42.45 -33.95 26.79
C PHE A 71 41.29 -33.79 25.80
N GLU A 72 40.30 -34.70 25.83
CA GLU A 72 39.18 -34.71 24.88
C GLU A 72 38.22 -33.54 25.13
N GLY A 73 38.02 -33.14 26.39
CA GLY A 73 37.19 -31.99 26.75
C GLY A 73 37.76 -30.68 26.25
N ASN A 74 39.06 -30.43 26.48
CA ASN A 74 39.74 -29.26 25.94
C ASN A 74 39.77 -29.27 24.40
N ALA A 75 39.97 -30.43 23.77
CA ALA A 75 39.93 -30.54 22.32
C ALA A 75 38.54 -30.20 21.73
N LEU A 76 37.47 -30.65 22.39
CA LEU A 76 36.09 -30.33 22.01
C LEU A 76 35.80 -28.83 22.14
N ILE A 77 36.15 -28.24 23.28
CA ILE A 77 35.97 -26.80 23.56
C ILE A 77 36.75 -25.96 22.56
N ARG A 78 38.05 -26.24 22.35
CA ARG A 78 38.88 -25.52 21.37
C ARG A 78 38.30 -25.58 19.97
N ARG A 79 37.69 -26.71 19.58
CA ARG A 79 37.03 -26.84 18.27
C ARG A 79 35.80 -25.94 18.17
N LEU A 80 34.99 -25.84 19.22
CA LEU A 80 33.79 -24.99 19.25
C LEU A 80 34.15 -23.50 19.26
N VAL A 81 35.17 -23.13 20.04
CA VAL A 81 35.74 -21.77 20.05
C VAL A 81 36.29 -21.40 18.69
N ARG A 82 37.08 -22.28 18.04
CA ARG A 82 37.62 -22.02 16.69
C ARG A 82 36.54 -21.80 15.63
N ILE A 83 35.37 -22.44 15.78
CA ILE A 83 34.24 -22.24 14.87
C ILE A 83 33.49 -20.94 15.20
N GLY A 84 33.56 -20.45 16.44
CA GLY A 84 32.84 -19.28 16.93
C GLY A 84 31.44 -19.60 17.47
N VAL A 85 31.18 -20.87 17.84
CA VAL A 85 29.91 -21.29 18.48
C VAL A 85 29.96 -21.07 19.99
N LEU A 86 31.16 -21.07 20.57
CA LEU A 86 31.40 -20.86 21.99
C LEU A 86 32.39 -19.72 22.16
N ASP A 87 32.10 -18.82 23.08
CA ASP A 87 32.98 -17.69 23.43
C ASP A 87 34.19 -18.15 24.27
N GLU A 88 35.31 -17.44 24.15
CA GLU A 88 36.55 -17.70 24.91
C GLU A 88 36.34 -17.52 26.42
N SER A 89 35.39 -16.66 26.83
CA SER A 89 35.00 -16.48 28.23
C SER A 89 34.26 -17.69 28.82
N ARG A 90 33.74 -18.61 27.99
CA ARG A 90 32.85 -19.72 28.39
C ARG A 90 33.46 -21.10 28.13
N MET A 91 34.76 -21.26 28.34
CA MET A 91 35.50 -22.53 28.14
C MET A 91 35.24 -23.61 29.21
N ARG A 92 33.97 -23.98 29.45
CA ARG A 92 33.58 -25.11 30.32
C ARG A 92 32.65 -26.07 29.58
N LEU A 93 32.71 -27.35 29.93
CA LEU A 93 31.88 -28.40 29.30
C LEU A 93 30.38 -28.20 29.54
N ASP A 94 30.00 -27.55 30.64
CA ASP A 94 28.58 -27.28 30.97
C ASP A 94 27.92 -26.36 29.94
N TYR A 95 28.65 -25.35 29.45
CA TYR A 95 28.16 -24.44 28.41
C TYR A 95 27.94 -25.12 27.05
N VAL A 96 28.60 -26.26 26.81
CA VAL A 96 28.36 -27.08 25.61
C VAL A 96 26.95 -27.70 25.63
N LEU A 97 26.39 -27.92 26.83
CA LEU A 97 25.03 -28.46 26.97
C LEU A 97 23.96 -27.40 26.64
N SER A 98 24.23 -26.12 26.89
CA SER A 98 23.30 -25.01 26.61
C SER A 98 23.28 -24.55 25.15
N LEU A 99 24.20 -25.03 24.30
CA LEU A 99 24.26 -24.63 22.88
C LEU A 99 22.96 -24.91 22.13
N LYS A 100 22.48 -23.94 21.37
CA LYS A 100 21.27 -24.02 20.55
C LYS A 100 21.60 -24.32 19.09
N ILE A 101 20.58 -24.49 18.25
CA ILE A 101 20.77 -24.79 16.81
C ILE A 101 21.23 -23.52 16.07
N GLU A 102 20.72 -22.38 16.51
CA GLU A 102 20.99 -21.01 16.12
C GLU A 102 22.49 -20.72 16.17
N ASP A 103 23.19 -21.10 17.26
CA ASP A 103 24.63 -20.90 17.41
C ASP A 103 25.45 -21.54 16.27
N PHE A 104 24.96 -22.63 15.67
CA PHE A 104 25.59 -23.27 14.52
C PHE A 104 25.10 -22.72 13.18
N LEU A 105 23.83 -22.30 13.11
CA LEU A 105 23.27 -21.67 11.92
C LEU A 105 23.94 -20.32 11.65
N GLU A 106 24.24 -19.56 12.71
CA GLU A 106 24.96 -18.30 12.67
C GLU A 106 26.33 -18.42 11.99
N ARG A 107 27.03 -19.53 12.21
CA ARG A 107 28.38 -19.76 11.68
C ARG A 107 28.41 -20.29 10.25
N ARG A 108 27.25 -20.43 9.59
CA ARG A 108 27.18 -20.85 8.19
C ARG A 108 27.61 -19.74 7.25
N LEU A 109 28.25 -20.11 6.15
CA LEU A 109 28.71 -19.17 5.12
C LEU A 109 27.58 -18.30 4.58
N GLN A 110 26.37 -18.86 4.41
CA GLN A 110 25.21 -18.09 3.99
C GLN A 110 24.89 -16.93 4.93
N THR A 111 24.88 -17.20 6.24
CA THR A 111 24.60 -16.19 7.27
C THR A 111 25.77 -15.22 7.42
N GLN A 112 27.01 -15.72 7.34
CA GLN A 112 28.21 -14.89 7.42
C GLN A 112 28.34 -13.94 6.22
N VAL A 113 27.98 -14.37 5.00
CA VAL A 113 27.98 -13.54 3.78
C VAL A 113 26.91 -12.44 3.85
N PHE A 114 25.74 -12.75 4.43
CA PHE A 114 24.72 -11.74 4.68
C PHE A 114 25.18 -10.74 5.75
N LYS A 115 25.70 -11.21 6.88
CA LYS A 115 26.22 -10.37 7.96
C LYS A 115 27.45 -9.55 7.58
N SER A 116 28.21 -9.98 6.58
CA SER A 116 29.36 -9.23 6.05
C SER A 116 28.98 -8.22 4.97
N GLY A 117 27.69 -7.99 4.72
CA GLY A 117 27.19 -7.01 3.73
C GLY A 117 27.38 -7.40 2.26
N LEU A 118 27.96 -8.57 1.97
CA LEU A 118 28.22 -9.03 0.59
C LEU A 118 26.92 -9.42 -0.16
N ALA A 119 25.79 -9.52 0.55
CA ALA A 119 24.50 -9.86 -0.05
C ALA A 119 23.37 -9.03 0.56
N LYS A 120 22.48 -8.51 -0.29
CA LYS A 120 21.28 -7.74 0.10
C LYS A 120 20.28 -8.49 1.00
N SER A 121 20.28 -9.83 0.97
CA SER A 121 19.39 -10.65 1.80
C SER A 121 19.98 -12.04 2.03
N ILE A 122 19.47 -12.77 3.03
CA ILE A 122 19.95 -14.12 3.33
C ILE A 122 19.66 -15.12 2.20
N HIS A 123 18.60 -14.88 1.41
CA HIS A 123 18.30 -15.65 0.20
C HIS A 123 19.24 -15.27 -0.94
N HIS A 124 19.57 -13.98 -1.10
CA HIS A 124 20.56 -13.51 -2.06
C HIS A 124 21.95 -14.09 -1.78
N ALA A 125 22.39 -14.15 -0.51
CA ALA A 125 23.65 -14.77 -0.10
C ALA A 125 23.73 -16.24 -0.57
N ARG A 126 22.62 -16.97 -0.48
CA ARG A 126 22.55 -18.36 -0.93
C ARG A 126 22.74 -18.50 -2.45
N VAL A 127 22.16 -17.58 -3.21
CA VAL A 127 22.29 -17.52 -4.67
C VAL A 127 23.74 -17.24 -5.06
N LEU A 128 24.36 -16.22 -4.46
CA LEU A 128 25.77 -15.86 -4.71
C LEU A 128 26.72 -17.02 -4.43
N ILE A 129 26.54 -17.71 -3.30
CA ILE A 129 27.33 -18.89 -2.94
C ILE A 129 27.12 -20.01 -3.97
N ARG A 130 25.86 -20.35 -4.28
CA ARG A 130 25.53 -21.42 -5.26
C ARG A 130 26.12 -21.15 -6.65
N GLN A 131 26.13 -19.89 -7.06
CA GLN A 131 26.65 -19.42 -8.34
C GLN A 131 28.17 -19.17 -8.34
N ARG A 132 28.86 -19.54 -7.24
CA ARG A 132 30.33 -19.45 -7.11
C ARG A 132 30.88 -18.02 -7.08
N HIS A 133 30.07 -17.06 -6.63
CA HIS A 133 30.48 -15.65 -6.51
C HIS A 133 31.23 -15.35 -5.21
N ILE A 134 31.24 -16.25 -4.22
CA ILE A 134 31.88 -16.04 -2.92
C ILE A 134 33.11 -16.93 -2.76
N ARG A 135 34.20 -16.35 -2.24
CA ARG A 135 35.41 -17.05 -1.79
C ARG A 135 35.61 -16.90 -0.28
N VAL A 136 36.33 -17.85 0.30
CA VAL A 136 36.87 -17.77 1.65
C VAL A 136 38.38 -17.93 1.53
N GLY A 137 39.14 -16.85 1.74
CA GLY A 137 40.57 -16.78 1.43
C GLY A 137 40.82 -16.93 -0.06
N LYS A 138 41.62 -17.93 -0.45
CA LYS A 138 41.93 -18.21 -1.86
C LYS A 138 40.96 -19.19 -2.52
N GLN A 139 40.02 -19.78 -1.78
CA GLN A 139 39.17 -20.86 -2.26
C GLN A 139 37.73 -20.39 -2.49
N ILE A 140 37.19 -20.69 -3.67
CA ILE A 140 35.76 -20.48 -3.98
C ILE A 140 34.93 -21.53 -3.24
N VAL A 141 33.93 -21.08 -2.49
CA VAL A 141 33.06 -21.97 -1.71
C VAL A 141 31.63 -21.87 -2.24
N ASN A 142 31.09 -22.99 -2.72
CA ASN A 142 29.76 -23.07 -3.32
C ASN A 142 28.71 -23.79 -2.47
N VAL A 143 29.01 -23.99 -1.19
CA VAL A 143 28.17 -24.74 -0.25
C VAL A 143 27.64 -23.78 0.81
N PRO A 144 26.34 -23.42 0.80
CA PRO A 144 25.75 -22.49 1.79
C PRO A 144 25.81 -23.00 3.23
N SER A 145 25.99 -24.31 3.43
CA SER A 145 26.16 -24.95 4.74
C SER A 145 27.63 -25.06 5.18
N PHE A 146 28.57 -24.45 4.46
CA PHE A 146 29.96 -24.39 4.88
C PHE A 146 30.06 -23.64 6.21
N VAL A 147 30.78 -24.19 7.18
CA VAL A 147 30.91 -23.58 8.51
C VAL A 147 32.19 -22.74 8.53
N VAL A 148 32.04 -21.43 8.74
CA VAL A 148 33.15 -20.48 8.71
C VAL A 148 33.77 -20.35 10.09
N ARG A 149 35.07 -20.67 10.17
CA ARG A 149 35.88 -20.48 11.37
C ARG A 149 36.18 -19.00 11.60
N LEU A 150 36.45 -18.61 12.85
CA LEU A 150 36.72 -17.22 13.21
C LEU A 150 37.92 -16.64 12.42
N ASP A 151 38.99 -17.42 12.27
CA ASP A 151 40.18 -17.04 11.49
C ASP A 151 39.90 -16.78 10.00
N SER A 152 38.91 -17.48 9.45
CA SER A 152 38.55 -17.48 8.03
C SER A 152 37.47 -16.44 7.71
N GLN A 153 36.75 -15.94 8.72
CA GLN A 153 35.64 -15.00 8.57
C GLN A 153 36.07 -13.68 7.93
N LYS A 154 37.22 -13.13 8.33
CA LYS A 154 37.77 -11.89 7.73
C LYS A 154 38.24 -12.04 6.28
N HIS A 155 38.27 -13.27 5.77
CA HIS A 155 38.70 -13.56 4.41
C HIS A 155 37.53 -13.96 3.50
N ILE A 156 36.28 -13.72 3.92
CA ILE A 156 35.10 -13.88 3.06
C ILE A 156 35.03 -12.67 2.14
N ASP A 157 35.00 -12.91 0.84
CA ASP A 157 34.98 -11.85 -0.17
C ASP A 157 34.35 -12.38 -1.48
N PHE A 158 34.09 -11.52 -2.45
CA PHE A 158 33.73 -11.95 -3.80
C PHE A 158 34.90 -12.70 -4.46
N ALA A 159 34.58 -13.71 -5.25
CA ALA A 159 35.57 -14.44 -6.02
C ALA A 159 36.16 -13.54 -7.11
N LEU A 160 37.48 -13.58 -7.32
CA LEU A 160 38.16 -12.70 -8.31
C LEU A 160 37.67 -12.87 -9.75
N ASN A 161 37.10 -14.05 -10.06
CA ASN A 161 36.51 -14.35 -11.36
C ASN A 161 35.00 -14.07 -11.42
N SER A 162 34.41 -13.60 -10.32
CA SER A 162 33.02 -13.18 -10.21
C SER A 162 32.84 -11.78 -10.82
N PRO A 163 31.74 -11.50 -11.52
CA PRO A 163 31.39 -10.13 -11.92
C PRO A 163 31.40 -9.12 -10.76
N TYR A 164 31.17 -9.59 -9.53
CA TYR A 164 31.16 -8.79 -8.31
C TYR A 164 32.56 -8.60 -7.67
N GLY A 165 33.58 -9.33 -8.13
CA GLY A 165 34.94 -9.30 -7.57
C GLY A 165 36.00 -8.94 -8.60
N GLY A 166 35.64 -8.15 -9.62
CA GLY A 166 36.53 -7.73 -10.71
C GLY A 166 36.65 -8.73 -11.87
N GLY A 167 35.89 -9.82 -11.85
CA GLY A 167 35.84 -10.83 -12.90
C GLY A 167 34.99 -10.41 -14.09
N ARG A 168 35.07 -11.19 -15.19
CA ARG A 168 34.38 -10.87 -16.45
C ARG A 168 32.89 -10.59 -16.22
N PRO A 169 32.36 -9.43 -16.64
CA PRO A 169 30.97 -9.05 -16.41
C PRO A 169 29.96 -10.11 -16.88
N GLY A 170 28.82 -10.17 -16.20
CA GLY A 170 27.73 -11.11 -16.51
C GLY A 170 27.15 -10.88 -17.92
N ARG A 171 26.47 -11.88 -18.49
CA ARG A 171 25.96 -11.84 -19.88
C ARG A 171 25.10 -10.59 -20.17
N VAL A 172 24.28 -10.16 -19.22
CA VAL A 172 23.43 -8.96 -19.35
C VAL A 172 24.28 -7.69 -19.32
N LYS A 173 25.21 -7.52 -18.35
CA LYS A 173 26.15 -6.38 -18.33
C LYS A 173 27.05 -6.38 -19.56
N ARG A 174 27.46 -7.53 -20.12
CA ARG A 174 28.17 -7.60 -21.42
C ARG A 174 27.31 -7.29 -22.63
N LYS A 175 26.02 -7.66 -22.62
CA LYS A 175 25.09 -7.32 -23.71
C LYS A 175 24.76 -5.82 -23.67
N ARG A 176 24.58 -5.27 -22.46
CA ARG A 176 24.47 -3.82 -22.22
C ARG A 176 25.77 -3.10 -22.55
N ALA A 177 26.93 -3.63 -22.15
CA ALA A 177 28.25 -3.05 -22.48
C ALA A 177 28.62 -3.20 -23.96
N ALA A 178 28.15 -4.24 -24.67
CA ALA A 178 28.30 -4.33 -26.12
C ALA A 178 27.30 -3.41 -26.86
N ALA A 179 26.19 -3.06 -26.21
CA ALA A 179 25.26 -2.04 -26.68
C ALA A 179 25.73 -0.61 -26.31
N ALA A 180 26.48 -0.46 -25.21
CA ALA A 180 27.07 0.79 -24.72
C ALA A 180 28.43 1.09 -25.39
N ALA A 181 29.28 0.09 -25.65
CA ALA A 181 30.48 0.23 -26.50
C ALA A 181 30.15 0.49 -27.98
N LYS A 182 28.87 0.44 -28.35
CA LYS A 182 28.34 0.95 -29.62
C LYS A 182 27.78 2.37 -29.51
N LYS A 183 27.73 2.94 -28.31
CA LYS A 183 27.22 4.25 -27.96
C LYS A 183 28.26 4.98 -27.07
N GLU A 184 29.49 5.11 -27.57
CA GLU A 184 30.58 5.92 -26.98
C GLU A 184 31.33 5.15 -25.84
N ASP A 185 32.66 5.03 -25.74
CA ASP A 185 33.74 6.02 -25.91
C ASP A 185 33.42 7.33 -25.16
N GLY A 186 33.27 7.23 -23.83
CA GLY A 186 33.15 8.37 -22.93
C GLY A 186 32.64 8.05 -21.52
N ASP A 187 33.52 7.48 -20.69
CA ASP A 187 33.61 7.43 -19.20
C ASP A 187 32.37 7.61 -18.29
N ASP A 188 31.98 6.50 -17.63
CA ASP A 188 32.19 6.13 -16.20
C ASP A 188 32.24 7.23 -15.12
N GLU A 189 31.87 7.00 -13.85
CA GLU A 189 31.03 6.06 -13.06
C GLU A 189 31.08 6.68 -11.64
N ASP A 190 29.94 6.82 -10.96
CA ASP A 190 29.85 7.21 -9.55
C ASP A 190 30.18 6.01 -8.62
N GLU A 191 30.97 6.23 -7.57
CA GLU A 191 30.98 5.40 -6.37
C GLU A 191 30.75 6.27 -5.13
N GLU A 192 29.74 5.95 -4.34
CA GLU A 192 29.59 6.43 -2.96
C GLU A 192 29.66 5.27 -1.95
N ILE A 193 30.31 5.58 -0.84
CA ILE A 193 30.61 4.80 0.38
C ILE A 193 29.40 5.00 1.35
N ILE A 194 29.07 4.09 2.29
CA ILE A 194 29.42 4.21 3.73
C ILE A 194 28.86 3.00 4.53
N LEU A 195 29.67 2.50 5.49
CA LEU A 195 29.29 1.81 6.73
C LEU A 195 29.32 2.86 7.88
N PRO A 196 28.68 2.74 9.08
CA PRO A 196 28.29 1.51 9.79
C PRO A 196 26.98 1.56 10.65
N ASP A 197 26.39 0.40 10.93
CA ASP A 197 25.29 0.27 11.90
C ASP A 197 25.79 0.05 13.34
N GLY A 198 25.37 0.94 14.25
CA GLY A 198 25.11 0.63 15.64
C GLY A 198 23.60 0.46 15.83
N ASN A 199 23.20 -0.71 16.34
CA ASN A 199 21.82 -1.17 16.59
C ASN A 199 20.72 -0.08 16.66
N ILE A 200 19.94 0.06 15.58
CA ILE A 200 18.62 0.69 15.56
C ILE A 200 17.66 -0.30 14.89
N LYS A 201 16.52 -0.58 15.52
CA LYS A 201 15.39 -1.20 14.82
C LYS A 201 14.85 -0.15 13.86
N VAL A 202 15.25 -0.22 12.59
CA VAL A 202 14.68 0.63 11.54
C VAL A 202 13.32 0.03 11.19
N ASP A 203 12.28 0.82 11.42
CA ASP A 203 10.97 0.59 10.83
C ASP A 203 11.11 0.65 9.32
N THR A 204 10.89 -0.48 8.63
CA THR A 204 10.95 -0.56 7.17
C THR A 204 9.68 -0.05 6.48
N SER A 205 8.69 0.46 7.23
CA SER A 205 7.43 0.95 6.67
C SER A 205 7.46 2.43 6.28
N SER A 206 8.33 3.26 6.88
CA SER A 206 8.40 4.70 6.57
C SER A 206 9.41 4.98 5.43
N PRO A 207 9.01 5.68 4.35
CA PRO A 207 9.91 5.96 3.22
C PRO A 207 11.03 6.93 3.62
N SER A 208 12.23 6.68 3.09
CA SER A 208 13.35 7.63 3.23
C SER A 208 13.24 8.76 2.21
N VAL A 209 13.99 9.84 2.43
CA VAL A 209 14.17 10.91 1.44
C VAL A 209 14.60 10.35 0.08
N MET A 210 15.48 9.35 0.08
CA MET A 210 15.92 8.67 -1.14
C MET A 210 14.79 7.93 -1.86
N GLY A 211 13.88 7.29 -1.10
CA GLY A 211 12.69 6.65 -1.65
C GLY A 211 11.78 7.66 -2.36
N PHE A 212 11.48 8.77 -1.70
CA PHE A 212 10.66 9.84 -2.29
C PHE A 212 11.35 10.53 -3.47
N ALA A 213 12.67 10.73 -3.41
CA ALA A 213 13.44 11.29 -4.51
C ALA A 213 13.41 10.39 -5.76
N ASP A 214 13.46 9.07 -5.59
CA ASP A 214 13.36 8.11 -6.70
C ASP A 214 11.99 8.18 -7.39
N VAL A 215 10.91 8.24 -6.61
CA VAL A 215 9.53 8.41 -7.15
C VAL A 215 9.39 9.76 -7.85
N PHE A 216 9.81 10.86 -7.21
CA PHE A 216 9.76 12.19 -7.82
C PHE A 216 10.57 12.29 -9.12
N ARG A 217 11.73 11.63 -9.19
CA ARG A 217 12.52 11.53 -10.43
C ARG A 217 11.74 10.83 -11.54
N GLN A 218 11.07 9.71 -11.23
CA GLN A 218 10.26 8.99 -12.21
C GLN A 218 9.07 9.85 -12.68
N ASP A 219 8.42 10.54 -11.76
CA ASP A 219 7.34 11.48 -12.06
C ASP A 219 7.82 12.60 -12.99
N LEU A 220 8.94 13.25 -12.68
CA LEU A 220 9.53 14.27 -13.56
C LEU A 220 9.85 13.72 -14.95
N ILE A 221 10.46 12.54 -15.07
CA ILE A 221 10.73 11.94 -16.38
C ILE A 221 9.42 11.67 -17.15
N SER A 222 8.37 11.25 -16.46
CA SER A 222 7.09 10.92 -17.11
C SER A 222 6.36 12.14 -17.68
N VAL A 223 6.50 13.29 -17.02
CA VAL A 223 5.80 14.52 -17.40
C VAL A 223 6.65 15.42 -18.31
N THR A 224 7.98 15.33 -18.22
CA THR A 224 8.91 16.12 -19.04
C THR A 224 9.37 15.35 -20.27
N SER A 225 10.03 16.01 -21.22
CA SER A 225 10.71 15.33 -22.35
C SER A 225 12.14 14.89 -22.01
N PHE A 226 12.52 14.87 -20.73
CA PHE A 226 13.86 14.45 -20.33
C PHE A 226 14.01 12.93 -20.36
N ASP A 227 14.98 12.43 -21.13
CA ASP A 227 15.26 11.00 -21.23
C ASP A 227 15.83 10.41 -19.93
N THR A 228 16.60 11.21 -19.18
CA THR A 228 17.24 10.80 -17.93
C THR A 228 17.36 11.96 -16.96
N ILE A 229 17.10 11.69 -15.69
CA ILE A 229 17.46 12.55 -14.55
C ILE A 229 18.30 11.69 -13.62
N SER A 230 19.49 12.14 -13.24
CA SER A 230 20.35 11.40 -12.32
C SER A 230 19.92 11.63 -10.87
N LEU A 231 19.99 10.59 -10.04
CA LEU A 231 19.78 10.68 -8.60
C LEU A 231 21.10 10.42 -7.90
N VAL A 232 21.53 11.38 -7.09
CA VAL A 232 22.82 11.35 -6.37
C VAL A 232 22.52 11.43 -4.88
N SER A 233 23.10 10.52 -4.10
CA SER A 233 23.17 10.67 -2.64
C SER A 233 24.47 11.39 -2.30
N GLU A 234 24.44 12.24 -1.28
CA GLU A 234 25.63 12.88 -0.76
C GLU A 234 25.63 12.78 0.76
N SER A 235 26.62 12.08 1.29
CA SER A 235 26.75 11.74 2.70
C SER A 235 27.46 12.79 3.55
N ASN A 236 28.14 13.74 2.92
CA ASN A 236 28.76 14.92 3.53
C ASN A 236 28.71 16.06 2.51
N PRO A 237 27.64 16.90 2.46
CA PRO A 237 27.66 18.06 1.61
C PRO A 237 28.87 18.90 2.01
N SER A 238 29.84 19.06 1.11
CA SER A 238 30.96 19.97 1.34
C SER A 238 30.42 21.31 1.86
N GLU A 239 31.05 21.93 2.87
CA GLU A 239 30.56 23.17 3.48
C GLU A 239 30.34 24.27 2.42
N GLY A 240 29.12 24.35 1.90
CA GLY A 240 28.72 25.20 0.80
C GLY A 240 27.42 24.66 0.15
N PRO A 241 26.49 25.52 -0.30
CA PRO A 241 25.32 25.04 -1.04
C PRO A 241 25.78 24.34 -2.31
N ILE A 242 25.25 23.15 -2.61
CA ILE A 242 25.41 22.51 -3.92
C ILE A 242 24.86 23.48 -4.96
N GLN A 243 25.76 24.13 -5.72
CA GLN A 243 25.37 25.09 -6.74
C GLN A 243 25.20 24.34 -8.06
N GLY A 244 23.96 24.25 -8.54
CA GLY A 244 23.73 23.86 -9.93
C GLY A 244 24.30 24.91 -10.88
N SER A 245 24.47 24.53 -12.14
CA SER A 245 24.90 25.43 -13.21
C SER A 245 23.79 25.61 -14.24
N ARG A 246 24.00 26.52 -15.19
CA ARG A 246 23.10 26.66 -16.34
C ARG A 246 23.01 25.37 -17.17
N GLU A 247 24.07 24.59 -17.22
CA GLU A 247 24.17 23.35 -17.99
C GLU A 247 23.71 22.12 -17.20
N ALA A 248 23.66 22.22 -15.87
CA ALA A 248 23.22 21.16 -14.96
C ALA A 248 22.48 21.76 -13.75
N PRO A 249 21.20 22.13 -13.89
CA PRO A 249 20.39 22.57 -12.76
C PRO A 249 20.15 21.41 -11.80
N VAL A 250 20.11 21.70 -10.50
CA VAL A 250 19.97 20.67 -9.45
C VAL A 250 18.72 20.92 -8.60
N ILE A 251 18.10 19.84 -8.13
CA ILE A 251 17.07 19.89 -7.08
C ILE A 251 17.64 19.15 -5.87
N LEU A 252 17.92 19.90 -4.80
CA LEU A 252 18.40 19.36 -3.54
C LEU A 252 17.21 19.05 -2.62
N MET A 253 17.19 17.85 -2.04
CA MET A 253 16.25 17.48 -0.97
C MET A 253 17.04 17.27 0.32
N SER A 254 16.63 17.92 1.40
CA SER A 254 17.39 17.86 2.66
C SER A 254 16.51 17.90 3.90
N ILE A 255 16.87 17.10 4.90
CA ILE A 255 16.23 17.14 6.21
C ILE A 255 16.85 18.25 7.04
N ASP A 256 16.00 19.07 7.65
CA ASP A 256 16.39 20.10 8.60
C ASP A 256 15.53 20.00 9.87
N SER A 257 16.12 19.41 10.91
CA SER A 257 15.48 19.22 12.21
C SER A 257 15.17 20.54 12.96
N SER A 258 15.66 21.69 12.48
CA SER A 258 15.35 23.00 13.08
C SER A 258 14.03 23.60 12.58
N LEU A 259 13.45 23.06 11.50
CA LEU A 259 12.15 23.49 11.00
C LEU A 259 11.05 23.05 11.97
N ASP A 260 10.16 23.98 12.28
CA ASP A 260 9.12 23.82 13.29
C ASP A 260 7.76 24.30 12.76
N TYR A 261 7.01 23.35 12.21
CA TYR A 261 5.67 23.59 11.67
C TYR A 261 4.61 23.04 12.60
N HIS A 262 3.45 23.70 12.62
CA HIS A 262 2.32 23.31 13.46
C HIS A 262 1.05 23.28 12.63
N TYR A 263 0.21 22.27 12.86
CA TYR A 263 -1.18 22.30 12.42
C TYR A 263 -1.91 23.47 13.10
N PHE A 264 -3.09 23.84 12.62
CA PHE A 264 -3.86 24.95 13.22
C PHE A 264 -4.18 24.72 14.68
N ASN A 265 -4.39 23.47 15.10
CA ASN A 265 -4.65 23.09 16.48
C ASN A 265 -3.41 23.14 17.40
N GLY A 266 -2.27 23.62 16.89
CA GLY A 266 -1.03 23.80 17.65
C GLY A 266 -0.22 22.52 17.87
N LYS A 267 -0.61 21.37 17.31
CA LYS A 267 0.23 20.16 17.32
C LYS A 267 1.36 20.28 16.30
N SER A 268 2.55 19.78 16.64
CA SER A 268 3.69 19.70 15.72
C SER A 268 3.32 18.92 14.46
N SER A 269 3.71 19.45 13.31
CA SER A 269 3.50 18.87 11.98
C SER A 269 4.84 18.50 11.36
N ASP A 270 4.98 17.23 10.99
CA ASP A 270 6.15 16.71 10.27
C ASP A 270 6.00 16.84 8.74
N GLU A 271 4.85 17.34 8.29
CA GLU A 271 4.44 17.47 6.89
C GLU A 271 4.80 18.83 6.26
N GLY A 272 5.32 19.76 7.06
CA GLY A 272 5.70 21.10 6.58
C GLY A 272 7.03 21.10 5.82
N TYR A 273 7.16 22.00 4.85
CA TYR A 273 8.32 22.10 3.98
C TYR A 273 8.58 23.52 3.47
N GLU A 274 9.82 23.77 3.09
CA GLU A 274 10.26 24.98 2.38
C GLU A 274 10.78 24.61 1.00
N ILE A 275 10.46 25.43 0.00
CA ILE A 275 11.09 25.35 -1.32
C ILE A 275 11.78 26.67 -1.62
N HIS A 276 13.03 26.61 -2.05
CA HIS A 276 13.80 27.75 -2.53
C HIS A 276 14.25 27.50 -3.97
N ILE A 277 13.84 28.36 -4.90
CA ILE A 277 14.17 28.28 -6.32
C ILE A 277 15.05 29.47 -6.71
N THR A 278 16.26 29.16 -7.17
CA THR A 278 17.22 30.10 -7.74
C THR A 278 17.37 29.84 -9.24
N ALA A 279 18.20 30.64 -9.92
CA ALA A 279 18.42 30.48 -11.36
C ALA A 279 18.93 29.09 -11.77
N PHE A 280 19.67 28.40 -10.89
CA PHE A 280 20.34 27.14 -11.23
C PHE A 280 20.15 26.03 -10.19
N ALA A 281 19.46 26.30 -9.09
CA ALA A 281 19.20 25.30 -8.04
C ALA A 281 17.80 25.47 -7.45
N GLY A 282 17.09 24.36 -7.31
CA GLY A 282 15.93 24.21 -6.44
C GLY A 282 16.33 23.48 -5.15
N THR A 283 15.75 23.85 -4.02
CA THR A 283 15.97 23.17 -2.74
C THR A 283 14.63 22.92 -2.08
N ILE A 284 14.39 21.68 -1.63
CA ILE A 284 13.25 21.27 -0.81
C ILE A 284 13.80 20.88 0.56
N ARG A 285 13.34 21.56 1.61
CA ARG A 285 13.72 21.30 3.01
C ARG A 285 12.50 20.92 3.82
N ALA A 286 12.63 19.95 4.69
CA ALA A 286 11.57 19.57 5.64
C ALA A 286 12.17 18.98 6.91
N LYS A 287 11.38 18.97 7.98
CA LYS A 287 11.78 18.37 9.26
C LYS A 287 11.88 16.84 9.18
N GLU A 288 10.96 16.21 8.44
CA GLU A 288 10.88 14.77 8.26
C GLU A 288 10.68 14.41 6.78
N PRO A 289 10.94 13.15 6.35
CA PRO A 289 10.80 12.74 4.95
C PRO A 289 9.44 13.04 4.32
N ILE A 290 8.34 12.98 5.09
CA ILE A 290 6.99 13.23 4.58
C ILE A 290 6.79 14.69 4.12
N GLY A 291 7.42 15.68 4.77
CA GLY A 291 7.41 17.05 4.29
C GLY A 291 8.16 17.20 2.95
N ILE A 292 9.26 16.45 2.73
CA ILE A 292 9.92 16.40 1.42
C ILE A 292 8.95 15.90 0.36
N TRP A 293 8.22 14.82 0.64
CA TRP A 293 7.22 14.27 -0.28
C TRP A 293 6.19 15.32 -0.71
N TRP A 294 5.60 16.06 0.24
CA TRP A 294 4.65 17.13 -0.09
C TRP A 294 5.29 18.28 -0.88
N GLY A 295 6.54 18.63 -0.58
CA GLY A 295 7.33 19.55 -1.39
C GLY A 295 7.49 19.08 -2.83
N THR A 296 7.73 17.78 -3.05
CA THR A 296 7.81 17.22 -4.42
C THR A 296 6.49 17.39 -5.19
N ARG A 297 5.34 17.19 -4.52
CA ARG A 297 4.02 17.39 -5.16
C ARG A 297 3.84 18.83 -5.61
N THR A 298 4.25 19.80 -4.79
CA THR A 298 4.20 21.23 -5.16
C THR A 298 5.10 21.55 -6.35
N VAL A 299 6.33 21.02 -6.40
CA VAL A 299 7.20 21.21 -7.57
C VAL A 299 6.58 20.59 -8.83
N LEU A 300 6.03 19.38 -8.75
CA LEU A 300 5.38 18.73 -9.89
C LEU A 300 4.16 19.52 -10.39
N GLN A 301 3.32 20.02 -9.49
CA GLN A 301 2.17 20.84 -9.85
C GLN A 301 2.61 22.13 -10.58
N GLN A 302 3.72 22.76 -10.16
CA GLN A 302 4.29 23.91 -10.89
C GLN A 302 4.82 23.53 -12.27
N VAL A 303 5.52 22.40 -12.39
CA VAL A 303 6.03 21.88 -13.68
C VAL A 303 4.87 21.62 -14.65
N VAL A 304 3.82 20.94 -14.18
CA VAL A 304 2.61 20.65 -14.95
C VAL A 304 1.93 21.95 -15.42
N ALA A 305 1.74 22.92 -14.52
CA ALA A 305 1.13 24.20 -14.86
C ALA A 305 1.96 25.00 -15.89
N ALA A 306 3.29 24.98 -15.77
CA ALA A 306 4.20 25.63 -16.71
C ALA A 306 4.13 25.00 -18.12
N MET A 307 4.02 23.67 -18.20
CA MET A 307 3.88 22.98 -19.49
C MET A 307 2.53 23.21 -20.15
N GLY A 308 1.44 23.24 -19.37
CA GLY A 308 0.11 23.58 -19.90
C GLY A 308 0.04 24.97 -20.54
N SER A 309 0.98 25.86 -20.20
CA SER A 309 1.07 27.24 -20.72
C SER A 309 2.11 27.41 -21.85
N SER A 310 2.92 26.39 -22.16
CA SER A 310 4.01 26.49 -23.14
C SER A 310 3.67 25.80 -24.46
N SER A 311 3.96 26.45 -25.59
CA SER A 311 3.87 25.85 -26.94
C SER A 311 5.07 24.94 -27.29
N SER A 312 6.02 24.77 -26.37
CA SER A 312 7.28 24.06 -26.56
C SER A 312 7.61 23.22 -25.32
N ASN A 313 7.51 21.89 -25.43
CA ASN A 313 7.78 20.94 -24.34
C ASN A 313 9.26 20.79 -23.95
N THR A 314 10.15 21.61 -24.51
CA THR A 314 11.61 21.48 -24.34
C THR A 314 12.20 22.40 -23.27
N GLU A 315 11.47 23.41 -22.77
CA GLU A 315 11.97 24.31 -21.72
C GLU A 315 10.92 24.51 -20.62
N ILE A 316 11.24 24.09 -19.39
CA ILE A 316 10.39 24.23 -18.22
C ILE A 316 10.90 25.40 -17.39
N ARG A 317 10.07 26.40 -17.17
CA ARG A 317 10.42 27.60 -16.40
C ARG A 317 9.64 27.64 -15.10
N LEU A 318 10.36 27.59 -13.98
CA LEU A 318 9.82 27.80 -12.64
C LEU A 318 10.11 29.23 -12.17
N SER A 319 9.21 29.80 -11.38
CA SER A 319 9.41 31.14 -10.83
C SER A 319 10.48 31.12 -9.73
N LEU A 320 11.38 32.10 -9.75
CA LEU A 320 12.40 32.25 -8.71
C LEU A 320 11.76 32.78 -7.42
N GLY A 321 12.19 32.25 -6.27
CA GLY A 321 11.68 32.70 -4.98
C GLY A 321 11.76 31.65 -3.87
N THR A 322 11.11 31.94 -2.76
CA THR A 322 10.98 31.03 -1.63
C THR A 322 9.51 30.84 -1.31
N LEU A 323 9.12 29.62 -0.95
CA LEU A 323 7.81 29.29 -0.40
C LEU A 323 7.98 28.42 0.84
N SER A 324 7.05 28.54 1.77
CA SER A 324 6.92 27.71 2.96
C SER A 324 5.46 27.29 3.03
N ASP A 325 5.23 25.99 3.25
CA ASP A 325 3.90 25.42 3.25
C ASP A 325 3.80 24.21 4.18
N PHE A 326 2.61 23.99 4.71
CA PHE A 326 2.28 22.94 5.69
C PHE A 326 0.76 22.75 5.69
N PRO A 327 0.22 21.60 6.08
CA PRO A 327 -1.23 21.39 6.16
C PRO A 327 -1.90 22.12 7.34
N GLY A 328 -3.18 22.46 7.20
CA GLY A 328 -4.00 23.02 8.28
C GLY A 328 -4.37 22.01 9.38
N TRP A 329 -4.67 20.76 8.99
CA TRP A 329 -5.07 19.68 9.91
C TRP A 329 -4.29 18.39 9.65
N GLU A 330 -4.22 17.55 10.70
CA GLU A 330 -3.50 16.28 10.71
C GLU A 330 -4.17 15.25 9.78
N VAL A 331 -5.49 15.09 9.89
CA VAL A 331 -6.25 14.10 9.12
C VAL A 331 -6.87 14.76 7.89
N ARG A 332 -6.45 14.30 6.71
CA ARG A 332 -6.97 14.73 5.41
C ARG A 332 -7.29 13.47 4.60
N GLY A 333 -8.38 12.82 4.99
CA GLY A 333 -8.71 11.47 4.54
C GLY A 333 -9.88 11.40 3.59
N PHE A 334 -9.95 10.30 2.86
CA PHE A 334 -11.16 9.89 2.15
C PHE A 334 -11.46 8.43 2.49
N MET A 335 -12.75 8.09 2.52
CA MET A 335 -13.25 6.75 2.77
C MET A 335 -13.85 6.18 1.48
N LEU A 336 -13.60 4.90 1.22
CA LEU A 336 -14.26 4.15 0.17
C LEU A 336 -14.89 2.87 0.72
N ASP A 337 -16.17 2.70 0.43
CA ASP A 337 -16.93 1.49 0.74
C ASP A 337 -16.52 0.32 -0.17
N ALA A 338 -15.58 -0.47 0.32
CA ALA A 338 -15.24 -1.74 -0.28
C ALA A 338 -16.09 -2.90 0.28
N GLY A 339 -16.92 -2.67 1.30
CA GLY A 339 -17.82 -3.68 1.87
C GLY A 339 -18.91 -4.05 0.87
N ARG A 340 -19.56 -3.06 0.28
CA ARG A 340 -20.66 -3.24 -0.70
C ARG A 340 -20.16 -3.40 -2.13
N HIS A 341 -19.02 -2.79 -2.50
CA HIS A 341 -18.40 -2.89 -3.83
C HIS A 341 -16.99 -3.49 -3.78
N TRP A 342 -16.69 -4.46 -4.64
CA TRP A 342 -15.35 -5.09 -4.66
C TRP A 342 -14.37 -4.27 -5.49
N PHE A 343 -13.19 -3.95 -4.93
CA PHE A 343 -12.11 -3.26 -5.64
C PHE A 343 -10.82 -4.10 -5.69
N GLU A 344 -10.16 -4.10 -6.85
CA GLU A 344 -8.83 -4.71 -6.98
C GLU A 344 -7.77 -3.86 -6.25
N ALA A 345 -6.83 -4.51 -5.56
CA ALA A 345 -5.79 -3.83 -4.78
C ALA A 345 -4.95 -2.84 -5.63
N SER A 346 -4.73 -3.15 -6.92
CA SER A 346 -4.02 -2.24 -7.83
C SER A 346 -4.80 -0.97 -8.12
N PHE A 347 -6.13 -1.05 -8.27
CA PHE A 347 -6.98 0.13 -8.46
C PHE A 347 -6.97 1.01 -7.22
N LEU A 348 -7.08 0.41 -6.03
CA LEU A 348 -6.99 1.14 -4.76
C LEU A 348 -5.63 1.81 -4.56
N ALA A 349 -4.55 1.14 -4.95
CA ALA A 349 -3.21 1.72 -4.94
C ALA A 349 -3.09 2.91 -5.91
N ASP A 350 -3.62 2.80 -7.14
CA ASP A 350 -3.67 3.93 -8.08
C ASP A 350 -4.48 5.11 -7.51
N LEU A 351 -5.58 4.83 -6.81
CA LEU A 351 -6.41 5.86 -6.16
C LEU A 351 -5.65 6.57 -5.02
N CYS A 352 -4.84 5.87 -4.23
CA CYS A 352 -3.91 6.49 -3.27
C CYS A 352 -2.93 7.45 -3.97
N ILE A 353 -2.32 7.00 -5.07
CA ILE A 353 -1.35 7.84 -5.80
C ILE A 353 -2.03 9.13 -6.30
N TYR A 354 -3.25 9.01 -6.82
CA TYR A 354 -4.05 10.15 -7.24
C TYR A 354 -4.39 11.10 -6.07
N ALA A 355 -4.91 10.58 -4.97
CA ALA A 355 -5.25 11.37 -3.78
C ALA A 355 -4.01 12.09 -3.19
N SER A 356 -2.86 11.43 -3.22
CA SER A 356 -1.58 11.98 -2.77
C SER A 356 -1.12 13.17 -3.60
N PHE A 357 -1.40 13.16 -4.91
CA PHE A 357 -1.10 14.30 -5.77
C PHE A 357 -1.78 15.60 -5.29
N PHE A 358 -2.92 15.48 -4.60
CA PHE A 358 -3.65 16.58 -3.96
C PHE A 358 -3.44 16.67 -2.43
N LYS A 359 -2.37 16.04 -1.93
CA LYS A 359 -1.89 16.12 -0.54
C LYS A 359 -2.84 15.57 0.54
N LEU A 360 -3.76 14.69 0.15
CA LEU A 360 -4.45 13.80 1.10
C LEU A 360 -3.46 12.79 1.65
N ASN A 361 -3.60 12.44 2.93
CA ASN A 361 -2.64 11.58 3.65
C ASN A 361 -3.25 10.32 4.25
N GLU A 362 -4.56 10.14 4.14
CA GLU A 362 -5.27 9.00 4.72
C GLU A 362 -6.28 8.42 3.74
N PHE A 363 -6.32 7.09 3.67
CA PHE A 363 -7.33 6.33 2.96
C PHE A 363 -8.03 5.40 3.96
N HIS A 364 -9.25 5.76 4.35
CA HIS A 364 -10.12 4.94 5.19
C HIS A 364 -10.80 3.87 4.31
N LEU A 365 -10.52 2.60 4.58
CA LEU A 365 -11.03 1.49 3.78
C LEU A 365 -12.09 0.71 4.57
N HIS A 366 -13.36 0.96 4.25
CA HIS A 366 -14.49 0.24 4.79
C HIS A 366 -14.57 -1.16 4.17
N ALA A 367 -14.11 -2.18 4.88
CA ALA A 367 -13.72 -3.46 4.30
C ALA A 367 -14.72 -4.62 4.55
N SER A 368 -15.84 -4.36 5.22
CA SER A 368 -16.87 -5.36 5.45
C SER A 368 -18.23 -4.70 5.67
N ASP A 369 -19.25 -5.16 4.95
CA ASP A 369 -20.61 -4.62 5.06
C ASP A 369 -21.64 -5.56 4.38
N ASN A 370 -22.90 -5.11 4.32
CA ASN A 370 -24.00 -5.67 3.57
C ASN A 370 -24.86 -4.60 2.88
N LEU A 371 -25.49 -4.96 1.76
CA LEU A 371 -26.41 -4.01 1.11
C LEU A 371 -27.59 -3.67 2.01
N TRP A 372 -28.25 -2.55 1.74
CA TRP A 372 -29.57 -2.28 2.29
C TRP A 372 -30.56 -3.36 1.84
N ASN A 373 -31.29 -3.95 2.79
CA ASN A 373 -32.20 -5.06 2.51
C ASN A 373 -33.61 -4.77 3.02
N PRO A 374 -34.66 -5.10 2.25
CA PRO A 374 -36.03 -4.95 2.72
C PRO A 374 -36.31 -5.72 4.02
N ALA A 375 -36.94 -5.06 4.99
CA ALA A 375 -37.22 -5.62 6.33
C ALA A 375 -37.94 -6.98 6.30
N PHE A 376 -38.77 -7.27 5.28
CA PHE A 376 -39.46 -8.55 5.17
C PHE A 376 -38.50 -9.74 5.00
N LEU A 377 -37.27 -9.53 4.51
CA LEU A 377 -36.23 -10.55 4.40
C LEU A 377 -35.59 -10.91 5.74
N TYR A 378 -35.77 -10.05 6.75
CA TYR A 378 -35.25 -10.19 8.11
C TYR A 378 -36.32 -10.70 9.11
N GLY A 379 -37.56 -10.87 8.64
CA GLY A 379 -38.70 -11.27 9.48
C GLY A 379 -38.59 -12.68 10.07
N GLU A 380 -39.28 -12.89 11.19
CA GLU A 380 -39.32 -14.17 11.90
C GLU A 380 -39.83 -15.31 10.99
N GLY A 381 -39.07 -16.42 10.93
CA GLY A 381 -39.35 -17.55 10.04
C GLY A 381 -38.91 -17.35 8.58
N ASN A 382 -38.30 -16.21 8.24
CA ASN A 382 -37.69 -15.96 6.94
C ASN A 382 -36.16 -16.16 7.00
N GLU A 383 -35.63 -17.06 6.18
CA GLU A 383 -34.18 -17.30 6.07
C GLU A 383 -33.54 -16.63 4.83
N GLY A 384 -34.27 -15.72 4.17
CA GLY A 384 -33.81 -15.01 2.98
C GLY A 384 -32.48 -14.28 3.20
N TRP A 385 -32.26 -13.75 4.40
CA TRP A 385 -31.04 -13.06 4.81
C TRP A 385 -29.75 -13.87 4.62
N LYS A 386 -29.83 -15.21 4.65
CA LYS A 386 -28.66 -16.09 4.45
C LYS A 386 -28.05 -16.00 3.05
N ASN A 387 -28.81 -15.50 2.07
CA ASN A 387 -28.40 -15.44 0.67
C ASN A 387 -28.19 -14.00 0.17
N LEU A 388 -28.35 -13.00 1.05
CA LEU A 388 -28.17 -11.61 0.70
C LEU A 388 -26.70 -11.26 0.52
N TYR A 389 -26.46 -10.17 -0.22
CA TYR A 389 -25.09 -9.70 -0.43
C TYR A 389 -24.54 -9.12 0.88
N ALA A 390 -23.52 -9.79 1.40
CA ALA A 390 -22.63 -9.30 2.44
C ALA A 390 -21.21 -9.77 2.10
N ALA A 391 -20.21 -8.99 2.46
CA ALA A 391 -18.83 -9.32 2.15
C ALA A 391 -17.87 -8.90 3.26
N PHE A 392 -16.75 -9.61 3.31
CA PHE A 392 -15.62 -9.31 4.16
C PHE A 392 -14.36 -9.43 3.32
N ARG A 393 -13.60 -8.35 3.16
CA ARG A 393 -12.59 -8.25 2.10
C ARG A 393 -11.21 -8.77 2.45
N PHE A 394 -10.88 -8.95 3.73
CA PHE A 394 -9.61 -9.60 4.08
C PHE A 394 -9.75 -11.11 4.04
N ARG A 395 -8.91 -11.77 3.23
CA ARG A 395 -8.98 -13.23 3.06
C ARG A 395 -8.48 -13.97 4.30
N PRO A 396 -9.30 -14.77 5.00
CA PRO A 396 -8.82 -15.60 6.09
C PRO A 396 -7.76 -16.60 5.62
N SER A 397 -6.81 -16.90 6.50
CA SER A 397 -5.78 -17.90 6.29
C SER A 397 -6.41 -19.28 6.26
N ALA A 398 -5.99 -20.12 5.31
CA ALA A 398 -6.49 -21.50 5.23
C ALA A 398 -6.24 -22.26 6.54
N GLY A 399 -7.28 -22.88 7.10
CA GLY A 399 -7.26 -23.57 8.38
C GLY A 399 -7.30 -22.67 9.62
N SER A 400 -7.54 -21.37 9.50
CA SER A 400 -7.72 -20.48 10.66
C SER A 400 -9.10 -20.66 11.32
N LYS A 401 -9.26 -20.13 12.54
CA LYS A 401 -10.53 -20.21 13.29
C LYS A 401 -11.68 -19.47 12.59
N ILE A 402 -11.35 -18.52 11.73
CA ILE A 402 -12.28 -17.68 11.00
C ILE A 402 -12.32 -18.04 9.50
N GLU A 403 -11.80 -19.21 9.09
CA GLU A 403 -11.80 -19.64 7.68
C GLU A 403 -13.22 -19.64 7.07
N GLY A 404 -14.24 -19.89 7.88
CA GLY A 404 -15.64 -19.88 7.45
C GLY A 404 -16.28 -18.49 7.30
N LEU A 405 -15.61 -17.42 7.74
CA LEU A 405 -16.12 -16.04 7.65
C LEU A 405 -16.36 -15.61 6.20
N VAL A 406 -15.47 -16.01 5.29
CA VAL A 406 -15.63 -15.76 3.86
C VAL A 406 -16.02 -17.06 3.15
N PRO A 407 -17.20 -17.14 2.53
CA PRO A 407 -17.60 -18.34 1.82
C PRO A 407 -16.74 -18.59 0.57
N SER A 408 -16.54 -19.86 0.23
CA SER A 408 -15.62 -20.28 -0.85
C SER A 408 -15.91 -19.65 -2.21
N TYR A 409 -17.17 -19.33 -2.51
CA TYR A 409 -17.59 -18.70 -3.76
C TYR A 409 -17.29 -17.19 -3.84
N ARG A 410 -16.93 -16.53 -2.72
CA ARG A 410 -16.52 -15.12 -2.67
C ARG A 410 -15.02 -14.90 -2.44
N LEU A 411 -14.21 -15.96 -2.41
CA LEU A 411 -12.75 -15.85 -2.22
C LEU A 411 -12.04 -14.98 -3.28
N ASN A 412 -12.64 -14.81 -4.46
CA ASN A 412 -12.09 -13.95 -5.52
C ASN A 412 -12.39 -12.46 -5.31
N GLU A 413 -13.25 -12.11 -4.35
CA GLU A 413 -13.57 -10.73 -3.97
C GLU A 413 -12.93 -10.39 -2.61
N THR A 414 -11.72 -10.91 -2.38
CA THR A 414 -10.94 -10.67 -1.15
C THR A 414 -9.49 -10.33 -1.49
N TRP A 415 -8.86 -9.51 -0.66
CA TRP A 415 -7.42 -9.28 -0.72
C TRP A 415 -6.70 -10.36 0.07
N THR A 416 -5.66 -10.94 -0.54
CA THR A 416 -4.71 -11.75 0.21
C THR A 416 -3.82 -10.84 1.07
N LYS A 417 -3.19 -11.40 2.10
CA LYS A 417 -2.21 -10.66 2.93
C LYS A 417 -1.12 -9.99 2.08
N ALA A 418 -0.64 -10.69 1.05
CA ALA A 418 0.43 -10.19 0.21
C ALA A 418 -0.03 -8.99 -0.64
N ASP A 419 -1.24 -9.09 -1.22
CA ASP A 419 -1.80 -8.00 -2.04
C ASP A 419 -2.12 -6.78 -1.18
N PHE A 420 -2.68 -6.99 0.02
CA PHE A 420 -3.01 -5.90 0.94
C PHE A 420 -1.77 -5.20 1.48
N ILE A 421 -0.70 -5.93 1.82
CA ILE A 421 0.58 -5.31 2.23
C ILE A 421 1.20 -4.54 1.06
N ALA A 422 1.22 -5.10 -0.15
CA ALA A 422 1.76 -4.40 -1.32
C ALA A 422 0.99 -3.11 -1.64
N MET A 423 -0.33 -3.12 -1.44
CA MET A 423 -1.16 -1.93 -1.57
C MET A 423 -0.81 -0.88 -0.51
N GLN A 424 -0.73 -1.26 0.77
CA GLN A 424 -0.33 -0.34 1.84
C GLN A 424 1.08 0.22 1.63
N ASP A 425 2.04 -0.60 1.20
CA ASP A 425 3.38 -0.17 0.86
C ASP A 425 3.33 0.88 -0.25
N THR A 426 2.53 0.65 -1.30
CA THR A 426 2.39 1.60 -2.41
C THR A 426 1.81 2.94 -1.93
N CYS A 427 0.73 2.92 -1.15
CA CYS A 427 0.15 4.15 -0.59
C CYS A 427 1.16 4.88 0.32
N THR A 428 1.89 4.14 1.16
CA THR A 428 2.87 4.71 2.10
C THR A 428 4.05 5.37 1.38
N HIS A 429 4.54 4.76 0.29
CA HIS A 429 5.54 5.37 -0.60
C HIS A 429 5.04 6.61 -1.36
N HIS A 430 3.73 6.89 -1.27
CA HIS A 430 3.10 8.11 -1.76
C HIS A 430 2.50 8.93 -0.60
N GLY A 431 2.98 8.78 0.63
CA GLY A 431 2.57 9.62 1.75
C GLY A 431 1.12 9.43 2.22
N ILE A 432 0.45 8.34 1.81
CA ILE A 432 -0.88 7.97 2.30
C ILE A 432 -0.80 6.73 3.17
N ARG A 433 -1.40 6.80 4.36
CA ARG A 433 -1.68 5.62 5.19
C ARG A 433 -3.06 5.07 4.90
N ILE A 434 -3.21 3.74 4.95
CA ILE A 434 -4.53 3.10 4.89
C ILE A 434 -5.01 2.84 6.32
N VAL A 435 -6.20 3.33 6.67
CA VAL A 435 -6.91 3.01 7.91
C VAL A 435 -7.99 1.98 7.58
N PRO A 436 -7.79 0.71 7.93
CA PRO A 436 -8.77 -0.33 7.65
C PRO A 436 -9.90 -0.30 8.68
N GLU A 437 -11.11 -0.59 8.21
CA GLU A 437 -12.29 -0.74 9.06
C GLU A 437 -12.85 -2.17 8.98
N ILE A 438 -13.20 -2.70 10.15
CA ILE A 438 -14.05 -3.88 10.28
C ILE A 438 -15.21 -3.45 11.17
N ASP A 439 -16.35 -3.18 10.54
CA ASP A 439 -17.52 -2.63 11.21
C ASP A 439 -18.28 -3.71 11.99
N THR A 440 -18.44 -3.44 13.30
CA THR A 440 -19.23 -4.24 14.24
C THR A 440 -19.67 -3.34 15.41
N PRO A 441 -20.83 -3.55 16.05
CA PRO A 441 -21.71 -4.72 15.93
C PRO A 441 -22.88 -4.56 14.95
N GLY A 442 -23.09 -3.38 14.38
CA GLY A 442 -23.94 -3.18 13.19
C GLY A 442 -23.26 -3.73 11.93
N HIS A 443 -23.95 -3.63 10.78
CA HIS A 443 -23.39 -3.96 9.44
C HIS A 443 -22.68 -5.33 9.34
N SER A 444 -23.07 -6.27 10.18
CA SER A 444 -22.35 -7.51 10.47
C SER A 444 -22.98 -8.74 9.82
N LEU A 445 -23.80 -8.58 8.78
CA LEU A 445 -24.54 -9.69 8.17
C LEU A 445 -23.64 -10.83 7.70
N VAL A 446 -22.42 -10.54 7.21
CA VAL A 446 -21.46 -11.57 6.80
C VAL A 446 -21.04 -12.46 7.98
N ILE A 447 -20.96 -11.90 9.19
CA ILE A 447 -20.62 -12.64 10.41
C ILE A 447 -21.82 -13.47 10.86
N SER A 448 -23.03 -12.92 10.82
CA SER A 448 -24.28 -13.67 11.09
C SER A 448 -24.54 -14.78 10.08
N GLN A 449 -24.18 -14.61 8.80
CA GLN A 449 -24.26 -15.66 7.78
C GLN A 449 -23.30 -16.83 8.07
N TRP A 450 -22.12 -16.53 8.62
CA TRP A 450 -21.16 -17.54 9.06
C TRP A 450 -21.57 -18.21 10.37
N LYS A 451 -22.01 -17.41 11.35
CA LYS A 451 -22.42 -17.83 12.70
C LYS A 451 -23.78 -17.26 13.10
N PRO A 452 -24.88 -17.89 12.66
CA PRO A 452 -26.23 -17.42 12.94
C PRO A 452 -26.56 -17.30 14.43
N GLU A 453 -25.87 -18.04 15.29
CA GLU A 453 -26.05 -17.97 16.74
C GLU A 453 -25.61 -16.64 17.38
N LEU A 454 -24.81 -15.83 16.68
CA LEU A 454 -24.35 -14.52 17.17
C LEU A 454 -25.28 -13.36 16.79
N MET A 455 -26.30 -13.63 15.98
CA MET A 455 -27.24 -12.64 15.45
C MET A 455 -28.16 -12.07 16.55
N GLU A 456 -28.46 -10.78 16.49
CA GLU A 456 -29.54 -10.16 17.27
C GLU A 456 -30.91 -10.57 16.71
N ILE A 457 -31.84 -10.96 17.58
CA ILE A 457 -33.08 -11.61 17.13
C ILE A 457 -33.91 -10.65 16.28
N GLY A 458 -34.15 -11.03 15.02
CA GLY A 458 -34.91 -10.23 14.05
C GLY A 458 -34.08 -9.16 13.32
N GLN A 459 -32.77 -9.06 13.60
CA GLN A 459 -31.84 -8.14 12.96
C GLN A 459 -30.58 -8.90 12.49
N PRO A 460 -30.63 -9.58 11.32
CA PRO A 460 -29.54 -10.40 10.79
C PRO A 460 -28.20 -9.68 10.58
N ASP A 461 -28.23 -8.38 10.37
CA ASP A 461 -27.07 -7.50 10.22
C ASP A 461 -26.52 -6.97 11.55
N HIS A 462 -27.13 -7.32 12.68
CA HIS A 462 -26.71 -6.90 14.01
C HIS A 462 -26.19 -8.10 14.82
N LEU A 463 -25.10 -7.90 15.58
CA LEU A 463 -24.58 -8.89 16.52
C LEU A 463 -25.19 -8.73 17.91
N ASN A 464 -25.54 -9.85 18.55
CA ASN A 464 -25.97 -9.88 19.94
C ASN A 464 -24.76 -9.79 20.87
N LEU A 465 -24.53 -8.61 21.45
CA LEU A 465 -23.41 -8.36 22.37
C LEU A 465 -23.50 -9.13 23.69
N SER A 466 -24.71 -9.54 24.10
CA SER A 466 -24.92 -10.33 25.32
C SER A 466 -24.59 -11.82 25.14
N HIS A 467 -24.46 -12.29 23.90
CA HIS A 467 -24.07 -13.67 23.63
C HIS A 467 -22.59 -13.89 23.99
N PRO A 468 -22.24 -14.92 24.80
CA PRO A 468 -20.90 -15.09 25.36
C PRO A 468 -19.79 -15.28 24.31
N ASP A 469 -20.13 -15.76 23.11
CA ASP A 469 -19.18 -16.01 22.03
C ASP A 469 -19.01 -14.84 21.03
N THR A 470 -19.81 -13.76 21.15
CA THR A 470 -19.73 -12.60 20.24
C THR A 470 -18.38 -11.91 20.35
N ILE A 471 -18.03 -11.40 21.54
CA ILE A 471 -16.75 -10.71 21.76
C ILE A 471 -15.54 -11.62 21.47
N PRO A 472 -15.48 -12.90 21.91
CA PRO A 472 -14.41 -13.81 21.52
C PRO A 472 -14.28 -14.02 20.00
N THR A 473 -15.40 -14.08 19.27
CA THR A 473 -15.39 -14.23 17.82
C THR A 473 -14.83 -12.98 17.15
N ILE A 474 -15.28 -11.78 17.53
CA ILE A 474 -14.77 -10.52 16.97
C ILE A 474 -13.28 -10.34 17.29
N LYS A 475 -12.85 -10.65 18.52
CA LYS A 475 -11.42 -10.65 18.87
C LYS A 475 -10.61 -11.59 17.99
N SER A 476 -11.15 -12.76 17.63
CA SER A 476 -10.43 -13.69 16.76
C SER A 476 -10.28 -13.19 15.32
N ILE A 477 -11.21 -12.36 14.84
CA ILE A 477 -11.11 -11.68 13.54
C ILE A 477 -9.98 -10.63 13.61
N TRP A 478 -10.01 -9.77 14.63
CA TRP A 478 -8.95 -8.78 14.84
C TRP A 478 -7.57 -9.39 15.09
N ASP A 479 -7.47 -10.47 15.86
CA ASP A 479 -6.20 -11.18 16.11
C ASP A 479 -5.53 -11.67 14.81
N GLU A 480 -6.32 -12.02 13.79
CA GLU A 480 -5.81 -12.48 12.49
C GLU A 480 -5.38 -11.32 11.58
N PHE A 481 -6.16 -10.23 11.52
CA PHE A 481 -5.95 -9.15 10.56
C PHE A 481 -5.20 -7.94 11.10
N LEU A 482 -5.26 -7.64 12.39
CA LEU A 482 -4.51 -6.53 12.99
C LEU A 482 -3.00 -6.58 12.67
N PRO A 483 -2.33 -7.75 12.63
CA PRO A 483 -0.92 -7.85 12.20
C PRO A 483 -0.66 -7.60 10.71
N TRP A 484 -1.69 -7.31 9.91
CA TRP A 484 -1.56 -6.92 8.50
C TRP A 484 -1.52 -5.41 8.34
N PHE A 485 -2.06 -4.67 9.30
CA PHE A 485 -2.30 -3.24 9.21
C PHE A 485 -1.05 -2.48 9.63
N LEU A 486 -0.57 -1.58 8.75
CA LEU A 486 0.62 -0.78 9.00
C LEU A 486 0.31 0.53 9.72
N SER A 487 -0.94 1.00 9.65
CA SER A 487 -1.41 2.20 10.34
C SER A 487 -1.42 2.00 11.86
N PRO A 488 -1.08 3.04 12.65
CA PRO A 488 -1.23 3.02 14.10
C PRO A 488 -2.70 3.04 14.56
N GLU A 489 -3.62 3.38 13.66
CA GLU A 489 -5.06 3.49 13.89
C GLU A 489 -5.84 2.56 12.95
N VAL A 490 -6.97 2.04 13.45
CA VAL A 490 -7.95 1.22 12.75
C VAL A 490 -9.34 1.75 13.11
N SER A 491 -10.32 1.63 12.21
CA SER A 491 -11.72 1.87 12.55
C SER A 491 -12.40 0.57 12.97
N ILE A 492 -13.27 0.67 13.97
CA ILE A 492 -14.11 -0.44 14.44
C ILE A 492 -15.57 -0.29 13.99
N GLY A 493 -15.89 0.78 13.24
CA GLY A 493 -17.25 1.18 12.87
C GLY A 493 -18.11 1.48 14.09
N ALA A 494 -19.11 0.62 14.32
CA ALA A 494 -20.11 0.69 15.39
C ALA A 494 -21.24 1.70 15.16
N ASP A 495 -21.46 2.11 13.91
CA ASP A 495 -22.59 2.91 13.50
C ASP A 495 -23.89 2.10 13.38
N GLU A 496 -24.99 2.84 13.37
CA GLU A 496 -26.38 2.38 13.15
C GLU A 496 -26.87 1.24 14.04
N TYR A 497 -26.29 1.07 15.23
CA TYR A 497 -26.68 0.07 16.21
C TYR A 497 -27.58 0.64 17.33
N ASP A 498 -28.49 -0.18 17.87
CA ASP A 498 -29.36 0.23 18.98
C ASP A 498 -28.56 0.55 20.24
N ALA A 499 -28.62 1.82 20.65
CA ALA A 499 -27.86 2.30 21.77
C ALA A 499 -28.23 1.64 23.13
N SER A 500 -29.45 1.14 23.27
CA SER A 500 -29.89 0.48 24.50
C SER A 500 -29.25 -0.91 24.72
N LEU A 501 -28.73 -1.51 23.64
CA LEU A 501 -28.13 -2.84 23.66
C LEU A 501 -26.61 -2.82 23.90
N ALA A 502 -25.99 -1.64 23.90
CA ALA A 502 -24.54 -1.51 23.96
C ALA A 502 -24.04 -0.45 24.97
N ASN A 503 -24.62 -0.44 26.19
CA ASN A 503 -24.30 0.53 27.26
C ASN A 503 -22.79 0.70 27.59
N ASP A 504 -21.95 -0.33 27.36
CA ASP A 504 -20.49 -0.26 27.59
C ASP A 504 -19.68 0.17 26.34
N TYR A 505 -20.33 0.29 25.18
CA TYR A 505 -19.71 0.41 23.85
C TYR A 505 -19.93 1.78 23.18
N ILE A 506 -20.95 2.53 23.59
CA ILE A 506 -21.43 3.69 22.80
C ILE A 506 -20.82 4.99 23.28
N LEU A 507 -19.71 5.32 22.62
CA LEU A 507 -19.35 6.70 22.29
C LEU A 507 -18.94 6.81 20.81
N PHE A 508 -19.34 5.83 19.99
CA PHE A 508 -19.13 5.74 18.55
C PHE A 508 -20.48 5.47 17.89
N GLY A 509 -20.94 6.36 17.01
CA GLY A 509 -22.10 6.14 16.13
C GLY A 509 -23.36 6.98 16.41
N THR A 510 -24.42 6.63 15.69
CA THR A 510 -25.67 7.36 15.43
C THR A 510 -26.53 7.73 16.65
N ASN A 511 -26.08 7.44 17.88
CA ASN A 511 -26.69 7.88 19.14
C ASN A 511 -25.63 8.13 20.25
N GLU A 512 -24.67 9.01 20.00
CA GLU A 512 -23.74 9.54 21.03
C GLU A 512 -24.45 10.66 21.84
N PRO A 513 -24.62 10.63 23.19
CA PRO A 513 -23.98 9.84 24.23
C PRO A 513 -24.95 9.03 25.14
N SER A 514 -24.47 7.88 25.64
CA SER A 514 -24.95 7.35 26.94
C SER A 514 -24.46 8.25 28.08
N ASP A 515 -25.20 8.38 29.18
CA ASP A 515 -24.80 9.16 30.38
C ASP A 515 -23.51 8.65 31.08
N THR A 516 -22.79 7.71 30.45
CA THR A 516 -21.66 6.97 30.98
C THR A 516 -20.40 7.20 30.14
N PHE A 517 -19.59 8.19 30.52
CA PHE A 517 -18.23 8.39 29.98
C PHE A 517 -17.24 7.34 30.51
N SER A 518 -17.35 6.09 30.02
CA SER A 518 -16.48 4.97 30.45
C SER A 518 -15.31 4.69 29.50
N ILE A 519 -15.29 5.27 28.29
CA ILE A 519 -14.27 5.02 27.26
C ILE A 519 -13.11 6.03 27.36
N SER A 520 -11.90 5.54 27.10
CA SER A 520 -10.67 6.34 27.10
C SER A 520 -10.73 7.51 26.11
N PRO A 521 -10.37 8.74 26.51
CA PRO A 521 -10.20 9.88 25.60
C PRO A 521 -9.12 9.70 24.52
N ASN A 522 -8.32 8.64 24.59
CA ASN A 522 -7.35 8.31 23.55
C ASN A 522 -7.99 7.77 22.26
N VAL A 523 -9.29 7.47 22.27
CA VAL A 523 -9.99 7.07 21.04
C VAL A 523 -10.44 8.31 20.27
N THR A 524 -10.34 8.25 18.94
CA THR A 524 -10.81 9.31 18.04
C THR A 524 -12.21 8.99 17.55
N ILE A 525 -13.09 9.97 17.58
CA ILE A 525 -14.48 9.85 17.12
C ILE A 525 -14.58 10.46 15.72
N GLN A 526 -15.02 9.67 14.76
CA GLN A 526 -15.38 10.16 13.43
C GLN A 526 -16.87 10.52 13.44
N HIS A 527 -17.16 11.82 13.52
CA HIS A 527 -18.53 12.31 13.61
C HIS A 527 -19.12 12.52 12.22
N TRP A 528 -20.21 11.82 11.90
CA TRP A 528 -20.73 11.77 10.54
C TRP A 528 -22.18 12.23 10.33
N ASN A 529 -23.04 12.23 11.36
CA ASN A 529 -24.45 12.61 11.17
C ASN A 529 -25.13 13.00 12.49
N PHE A 530 -25.33 14.30 12.72
CA PHE A 530 -26.39 14.84 13.59
C PHE A 530 -26.73 16.30 13.22
N PRO A 531 -27.45 16.53 12.10
CA PRO A 531 -27.76 17.87 11.64
C PRO A 531 -28.49 18.68 12.71
N GLY A 532 -27.86 19.77 13.16
CA GLY A 532 -28.47 20.69 14.13
C GLY A 532 -28.22 20.37 15.61
N ASP A 533 -27.33 19.42 15.94
CA ASP A 533 -26.88 19.16 17.31
C ASP A 533 -25.46 19.72 17.57
N ASP A 534 -25.10 19.89 18.84
CA ASP A 534 -23.79 20.36 19.31
C ASP A 534 -22.88 19.21 19.80
N ILE A 535 -23.25 17.95 19.51
CA ILE A 535 -22.51 16.73 19.86
C ILE A 535 -21.00 16.85 19.60
N PRO A 536 -20.52 17.21 18.39
CA PRO A 536 -19.08 17.25 18.14
C PRO A 536 -18.38 18.29 19.04
N ILE A 537 -19.08 19.37 19.39
CA ILE A 537 -18.59 20.40 20.30
C ILE A 537 -18.51 19.86 21.74
N ARG A 538 -19.55 19.16 22.21
CA ARG A 538 -19.56 18.52 23.54
C ARG A 538 -18.49 17.44 23.67
N LEU A 539 -18.24 16.66 22.62
CA LEU A 539 -17.17 15.65 22.57
C LEU A 539 -15.79 16.30 22.72
N MET A 540 -15.52 17.36 21.95
CA MET A 540 -14.27 18.12 22.05
C MET A 540 -14.12 18.80 23.42
N GLN A 541 -15.19 19.34 24.01
CA GLN A 541 -15.17 19.91 25.36
C GLN A 541 -14.90 18.84 26.44
N SER A 542 -15.31 17.60 26.19
CA SER A 542 -15.07 16.45 27.06
C SER A 542 -13.67 15.82 26.86
N GLY A 543 -12.88 16.35 25.93
CA GLY A 543 -11.48 15.95 25.69
C GLY A 543 -11.29 14.86 24.63
N TYR A 544 -12.34 14.42 23.95
CA TYR A 544 -12.21 13.47 22.84
C TYR A 544 -11.63 14.14 21.60
N GLN A 545 -10.80 13.40 20.86
CA GLN A 545 -10.37 13.81 19.54
C GLN A 545 -11.49 13.55 18.53
N VAL A 546 -11.78 14.53 17.66
CA VAL A 546 -12.87 14.45 16.68
C VAL A 546 -12.33 14.64 15.26
N ILE A 547 -12.80 13.80 14.35
CA ILE A 547 -12.67 13.92 12.90
C ILE A 547 -14.04 14.28 12.34
N ASN A 548 -14.10 15.30 11.49
CA ASN A 548 -15.32 15.72 10.83
C ASN A 548 -15.60 14.90 9.56
N SER A 549 -16.72 14.19 9.53
CA SER A 549 -17.25 13.46 8.38
C SER A 549 -18.72 13.80 8.13
N GLU A 550 -19.16 15.00 8.52
CA GLU A 550 -20.55 15.41 8.47
C GLU A 550 -21.18 15.19 7.09
N GLN A 551 -22.19 14.33 7.05
CA GLN A 551 -22.83 13.83 5.84
C GLN A 551 -23.41 14.94 4.95
N THR A 552 -23.85 16.05 5.55
CA THR A 552 -24.38 17.21 4.82
C THR A 552 -23.37 17.76 3.81
N PHE A 553 -22.08 17.73 4.16
CA PHE A 553 -21.00 18.25 3.34
C PHE A 553 -20.21 17.15 2.63
N LEU A 554 -20.03 15.99 3.26
CA LEU A 554 -18.92 15.09 2.98
C LEU A 554 -19.31 13.69 2.51
N TYR A 555 -20.60 13.39 2.41
CA TYR A 555 -21.08 12.08 1.94
C TYR A 555 -21.36 12.10 0.45
N LEU A 556 -20.85 11.07 -0.23
CA LEU A 556 -21.10 10.72 -1.60
C LEU A 556 -21.72 9.32 -1.66
N ASP A 557 -22.53 9.06 -2.68
CA ASP A 557 -23.04 7.73 -2.96
C ASP A 557 -22.75 7.31 -4.41
N GLU A 558 -22.46 6.03 -4.60
CA GLU A 558 -22.33 5.39 -5.90
C GLU A 558 -23.68 5.48 -6.65
N LYS A 559 -23.74 6.40 -7.62
CA LYS A 559 -24.90 6.70 -8.47
C LYS A 559 -26.01 7.50 -7.77
N THR A 560 -26.81 6.89 -6.92
CA THR A 560 -28.02 7.54 -6.38
C THR A 560 -28.37 6.96 -5.02
N SER A 561 -28.21 7.74 -3.97
CA SER A 561 -28.70 7.37 -2.64
C SER A 561 -30.24 7.27 -2.58
N GLU A 562 -30.75 6.59 -1.55
CA GLU A 562 -32.19 6.58 -1.27
C GLU A 562 -32.72 8.01 -1.13
N GLY A 563 -33.83 8.31 -1.81
CA GLY A 563 -34.42 9.65 -1.83
C GLY A 563 -33.57 10.74 -2.51
N GLY A 564 -32.40 10.38 -3.08
CA GLY A 564 -31.44 11.34 -3.65
C GLY A 564 -30.77 12.22 -2.60
N GLN A 565 -30.61 11.70 -1.37
CA GLN A 565 -30.06 12.42 -0.23
C GLN A 565 -28.59 12.85 -0.42
N PHE A 566 -27.74 11.92 -0.85
CA PHE A 566 -26.32 12.10 -1.10
C PHE A 566 -25.99 12.15 -2.61
N PRO A 567 -25.16 13.11 -3.04
CA PRO A 567 -24.76 13.27 -4.44
C PRO A 567 -23.62 12.33 -4.86
N GLN A 568 -23.35 12.21 -6.16
CA GLN A 568 -22.20 11.43 -6.68
C GLN A 568 -20.85 12.16 -6.54
N THR A 569 -20.88 13.48 -6.34
CA THR A 569 -19.70 14.34 -6.22
C THR A 569 -19.96 15.37 -5.14
N LEU A 570 -18.92 15.89 -4.50
CA LEU A 570 -19.10 16.90 -3.45
C LEU A 570 -19.90 18.08 -4.00
N ASN A 571 -20.89 18.53 -3.24
CA ASN A 571 -21.69 19.68 -3.62
C ASN A 571 -20.83 20.94 -3.51
N GLU A 572 -20.31 21.41 -4.64
CA GLU A 572 -19.43 22.57 -4.69
C GLU A 572 -20.06 23.85 -4.13
N ASP A 573 -21.36 24.05 -4.30
CA ASP A 573 -22.03 25.24 -3.74
C ASP A 573 -21.97 25.20 -2.21
N LEU A 574 -22.12 24.00 -1.62
CA LEU A 574 -21.92 23.81 -0.18
C LEU A 574 -20.46 24.00 0.23
N MET A 575 -19.51 23.48 -0.56
CA MET A 575 -18.09 23.58 -0.23
C MET A 575 -17.55 25.02 -0.33
N TRP A 576 -18.08 25.85 -1.23
CA TRP A 576 -17.61 27.22 -1.48
C TRP A 576 -18.40 28.30 -0.75
N GLY A 577 -19.66 28.04 -0.37
CA GLY A 577 -20.53 29.04 0.28
C GLY A 577 -21.55 28.46 1.26
N GLY A 578 -21.46 27.18 1.62
CA GLY A 578 -22.44 26.48 2.45
C GLY A 578 -22.21 26.59 3.96
N ALA A 579 -21.13 27.22 4.43
CA ALA A 579 -20.96 27.46 5.86
C ALA A 579 -21.82 28.65 6.35
N PRO A 580 -22.14 28.74 7.65
CA PRO A 580 -22.96 29.82 8.19
C PRO A 580 -22.43 31.22 7.80
N GLY A 581 -23.34 32.10 7.38
CA GLY A 581 -22.98 33.43 6.88
C GLY A 581 -22.51 33.47 5.42
N GLY A 582 -22.60 32.36 4.68
CA GLY A 582 -22.24 32.29 3.25
C GLY A 582 -20.76 32.06 2.99
N ALA A 583 -20.00 31.61 4.00
CA ALA A 583 -18.59 31.28 3.88
C ALA A 583 -18.38 29.88 3.28
N GLY A 584 -17.16 29.60 2.81
CA GLY A 584 -16.79 28.26 2.35
C GLY A 584 -16.60 27.28 3.51
N TRP A 585 -16.71 25.99 3.20
CA TRP A 585 -16.51 24.91 4.16
C TRP A 585 -15.03 24.73 4.52
N ALA A 586 -14.78 24.29 5.75
CA ALA A 586 -13.50 23.83 6.26
C ALA A 586 -13.75 22.78 7.35
N PRO A 587 -12.77 21.95 7.74
CA PRO A 587 -12.93 20.89 8.75
C PRO A 587 -13.59 21.29 10.08
N ASN A 588 -13.57 22.56 10.46
CA ASN A 588 -14.21 23.05 11.69
C ASN A 588 -15.72 23.33 11.56
N ILE A 589 -16.28 23.17 10.36
CA ILE A 589 -17.70 23.38 10.03
C ILE A 589 -18.45 22.04 10.02
N PHE A 590 -19.26 21.81 11.04
CA PHE A 590 -20.15 20.66 11.22
C PHE A 590 -21.63 20.99 10.94
N SER A 591 -21.98 22.27 10.84
CA SER A 591 -23.36 22.71 10.60
C SER A 591 -23.39 23.86 9.61
N GLN A 592 -24.20 23.69 8.57
CA GLN A 592 -24.51 24.72 7.56
C GLN A 592 -25.38 25.84 8.12
N THR A 593 -26.26 25.53 9.07
CA THR A 593 -27.37 26.40 9.46
C THR A 593 -27.18 27.05 10.83
N ASP A 594 -26.40 26.43 11.72
CA ASP A 594 -26.18 26.91 13.08
C ASP A 594 -24.67 27.06 13.37
N ALA A 595 -24.22 28.30 13.52
CA ALA A 595 -22.83 28.61 13.82
C ALA A 595 -22.40 28.14 15.23
N THR A 596 -23.33 27.94 16.16
CA THR A 596 -23.03 27.49 17.52
C THR A 596 -22.67 26.00 17.59
N ASN A 597 -23.05 25.23 16.57
CA ASN A 597 -22.67 23.83 16.40
C ASN A 597 -21.34 23.64 15.66
N ASN A 598 -20.64 24.74 15.35
CA ASN A 598 -19.32 24.72 14.74
C ASN A 598 -18.24 25.03 15.78
N THR A 599 -17.02 24.56 15.49
CA THR A 599 -15.86 24.80 16.36
C THR A 599 -14.92 25.83 15.73
N HIS A 600 -14.02 26.37 16.54
CA HIS A 600 -12.94 27.20 16.02
C HIS A 600 -11.90 26.31 15.32
N PHE A 601 -11.28 26.81 14.25
CA PHE A 601 -10.39 26.01 13.40
C PHE A 601 -9.13 25.50 14.11
N ASP A 602 -8.71 26.18 15.18
CA ASP A 602 -7.56 25.83 16.03
C ASP A 602 -7.91 24.97 17.25
N ASN A 603 -9.13 24.43 17.34
CA ASN A 603 -9.51 23.62 18.49
C ASN A 603 -8.53 22.44 18.65
N PRO A 604 -7.89 22.25 19.83
CA PRO A 604 -6.87 21.23 20.06
C PRO A 604 -7.34 19.80 19.83
N ASN A 605 -8.66 19.59 19.89
CA ASN A 605 -9.31 18.29 19.75
C ASN A 605 -9.91 18.05 18.35
N LEU A 606 -9.85 19.03 17.44
CA LEU A 606 -10.18 18.83 16.03
C LEU A 606 -8.95 18.29 15.29
N ARG A 607 -9.01 17.02 14.86
CA ARG A 607 -7.90 16.38 14.14
C ARG A 607 -7.90 16.65 12.65
N GLY A 608 -9.07 16.88 12.06
CA GLY A 608 -9.23 17.08 10.63
C GLY A 608 -10.55 16.51 10.13
N SER A 609 -10.54 15.94 8.92
CA SER A 609 -11.76 15.51 8.26
C SER A 609 -11.54 14.31 7.33
N ILE A 610 -12.59 13.51 7.15
CA ILE A 610 -12.68 12.42 6.18
C ILE A 610 -13.95 12.57 5.35
N MET A 611 -13.84 12.66 4.03
CA MET A 611 -15.00 12.52 3.13
C MET A 611 -15.28 11.05 2.84
N ALA A 612 -16.53 10.66 2.57
CA ALA A 612 -16.90 9.26 2.34
C ALA A 612 -17.65 9.06 1.03
N LEU A 613 -17.28 8.01 0.29
CA LEU A 613 -18.09 7.47 -0.79
C LEU A 613 -18.63 6.09 -0.39
N TRP A 614 -19.95 6.02 -0.25
CA TRP A 614 -20.69 4.80 0.01
C TRP A 614 -21.14 4.13 -1.29
N CYS A 615 -21.24 2.80 -1.26
CA CYS A 615 -21.56 1.98 -2.42
C CYS A 615 -22.89 1.24 -2.21
N ASP A 616 -23.97 1.97 -1.87
CA ASP A 616 -25.24 1.41 -1.36
C ASP A 616 -25.90 0.37 -2.27
N TRP A 617 -25.69 0.50 -3.59
CA TRP A 617 -26.24 -0.40 -4.61
C TRP A 617 -25.33 -1.60 -4.95
N GLY A 618 -24.16 -1.64 -4.36
CA GLY A 618 -23.21 -2.73 -4.44
C GLY A 618 -22.50 -2.91 -5.77
N ASN A 619 -21.77 -4.01 -5.87
CA ASN A 619 -20.79 -4.29 -6.92
C ASN A 619 -21.30 -4.29 -8.39
N ASN A 620 -22.60 -4.24 -8.63
CA ASN A 620 -23.16 -4.21 -9.99
C ASN A 620 -23.63 -2.82 -10.43
N ALA A 621 -23.55 -1.81 -9.56
CA ALA A 621 -24.07 -0.47 -9.84
C ALA A 621 -23.11 0.37 -10.68
N SER A 622 -21.80 0.22 -10.48
CA SER A 622 -20.77 0.97 -11.18
C SER A 622 -19.55 0.11 -11.52
N THR A 623 -18.53 0.74 -12.08
CA THR A 623 -17.22 0.14 -12.36
C THR A 623 -16.15 0.88 -11.56
N HIS A 624 -14.99 0.25 -11.35
CA HIS A 624 -13.87 0.88 -10.65
C HIS A 624 -13.50 2.25 -11.22
N LEU A 625 -13.40 2.37 -12.55
CA LEU A 625 -13.03 3.63 -13.19
C LEU A 625 -14.10 4.71 -13.03
N GLU A 626 -15.38 4.34 -13.00
CA GLU A 626 -16.44 5.32 -12.77
C GLU A 626 -16.42 5.87 -11.33
N ILE A 627 -16.10 5.03 -10.33
CA ILE A 627 -15.83 5.49 -8.96
C ILE A 627 -14.67 6.51 -8.96
N TYR A 628 -13.59 6.26 -9.70
CA TYR A 628 -12.52 7.23 -9.84
C TYR A 628 -13.01 8.54 -10.49
N TYR A 629 -13.79 8.49 -11.58
CA TYR A 629 -14.28 9.72 -12.22
C TYR A 629 -15.15 10.56 -11.28
N GLN A 630 -15.97 9.92 -10.45
CA GLN A 630 -16.77 10.57 -9.40
C GLN A 630 -15.89 11.20 -8.31
N LEU A 631 -14.85 10.49 -7.87
CA LEU A 631 -13.96 10.94 -6.79
C LEU A 631 -12.96 12.00 -7.22
N SER A 632 -12.48 11.96 -8.46
CA SER A 632 -11.31 12.73 -8.94
C SER A 632 -11.33 14.20 -8.52
N ARG A 633 -12.41 14.89 -8.88
CA ARG A 633 -12.62 16.30 -8.57
C ARG A 633 -12.91 16.54 -7.08
N SER A 634 -13.68 15.65 -6.46
CA SER A 634 -14.01 15.72 -5.03
C SER A 634 -12.75 15.62 -4.16
N LEU A 635 -11.85 14.70 -4.46
CA LEU A 635 -10.57 14.52 -3.75
C LEU A 635 -9.69 15.77 -3.88
N ALA A 636 -9.61 16.37 -5.06
CA ALA A 636 -8.83 17.59 -5.28
C ALA A 636 -9.41 18.80 -4.51
N LEU A 637 -10.73 18.98 -4.56
CA LEU A 637 -11.42 20.03 -3.82
C LEU A 637 -11.27 19.84 -2.30
N PHE A 638 -11.48 18.62 -1.83
CA PHE A 638 -11.35 18.28 -0.42
C PHE A 638 -9.90 18.45 0.08
N GLY A 639 -8.90 18.09 -0.73
CA GLY A 639 -7.48 18.33 -0.45
C GLY A 639 -7.18 19.82 -0.26
N GLU A 640 -7.73 20.69 -1.11
CA GLU A 640 -7.62 22.15 -0.94
C GLU A 640 -8.23 22.62 0.39
N LYS A 641 -9.45 22.16 0.68
CA LYS A 641 -10.23 22.58 1.85
C LYS A 641 -9.61 22.13 3.16
N THR A 642 -9.02 20.93 3.19
CA THR A 642 -8.36 20.36 4.37
C THR A 642 -6.89 20.75 4.52
N TRP A 643 -6.25 21.24 3.44
CA TRP A 643 -4.91 21.82 3.53
C TRP A 643 -4.95 23.28 3.96
N SER A 644 -5.78 24.10 3.31
CA SER A 644 -5.80 25.56 3.49
C SER A 644 -6.91 26.06 4.41
N GLY A 645 -8.10 25.47 4.33
CA GLY A 645 -9.30 25.94 5.02
C GLY A 645 -9.90 27.22 4.41
N SER A 646 -11.15 27.16 3.97
CA SER A 646 -11.84 28.32 3.40
C SER A 646 -11.88 29.50 4.37
N GLY A 647 -11.35 30.65 3.95
CA GLY A 647 -11.34 31.87 4.76
C GLY A 647 -10.38 31.84 5.96
N ILE A 648 -9.59 30.77 6.12
CA ILE A 648 -8.62 30.63 7.21
C ILE A 648 -7.22 31.02 6.72
N ARG A 649 -6.73 30.41 5.64
CA ARG A 649 -5.52 30.88 4.97
C ARG A 649 -5.82 31.90 3.89
N ALA A 650 -4.96 32.92 3.82
CA ALA A 650 -4.96 33.88 2.72
C ALA A 650 -4.64 33.22 1.36
N SER A 651 -3.98 32.05 1.37
CA SER A 651 -3.67 31.26 0.17
C SER A 651 -4.74 30.23 -0.19
N ALA A 652 -5.86 30.16 0.54
CA ALA A 652 -6.98 29.30 0.15
C ALA A 652 -7.49 29.74 -1.23
N LEU A 653 -7.73 28.77 -2.12
CA LEU A 653 -8.16 29.07 -3.47
C LEU A 653 -9.58 29.64 -3.45
N THR A 654 -9.92 30.47 -4.43
CA THR A 654 -11.31 30.74 -4.79
C THR A 654 -11.85 29.64 -5.71
N ARG A 655 -13.18 29.56 -5.86
CA ARG A 655 -13.82 28.63 -6.81
C ARG A 655 -13.31 28.83 -8.24
N GLU A 656 -13.12 30.08 -8.65
CA GLU A 656 -12.63 30.41 -10.00
C GLU A 656 -11.19 29.91 -10.20
N GLU A 657 -10.30 30.16 -9.25
CA GLU A 657 -8.91 29.67 -9.30
C GLU A 657 -8.84 28.15 -9.32
N PHE A 658 -9.63 27.47 -8.49
CA PHE A 658 -9.73 26.01 -8.49
C PHE A 658 -10.20 25.48 -9.86
N ASN A 659 -11.24 26.09 -10.44
CA ASN A 659 -11.77 25.70 -11.75
C ASN A 659 -10.75 25.87 -12.89
N ASN A 660 -9.90 26.90 -12.80
CA ASN A 660 -8.87 27.15 -13.80
C ASN A 660 -7.72 26.16 -13.71
N VAL A 661 -7.32 25.74 -12.51
CA VAL A 661 -6.13 24.90 -12.29
C VAL A 661 -6.43 23.40 -12.31
N PHE A 662 -7.61 22.97 -11.84
CA PHE A 662 -7.94 21.55 -11.66
C PHE A 662 -7.83 20.71 -12.94
N PRO A 663 -8.37 21.12 -14.11
CA PRO A 663 -8.30 20.28 -15.31
C PRO A 663 -6.86 19.97 -15.75
N VAL A 664 -5.97 20.96 -15.63
CA VAL A 664 -4.55 20.83 -15.96
C VAL A 664 -3.86 19.87 -15.00
N LEU A 665 -4.13 19.98 -13.70
CA LEU A 665 -3.57 19.09 -12.68
C LEU A 665 -4.13 17.66 -12.76
N ASN A 666 -5.44 17.51 -12.95
CA ASN A 666 -6.11 16.21 -13.05
C ASN A 666 -5.57 15.38 -14.23
N SER A 667 -5.42 16.00 -15.40
CA SER A 667 -4.92 15.34 -16.60
C SER A 667 -3.48 14.84 -16.46
N ALA A 668 -2.72 15.40 -15.51
CA ALA A 668 -1.31 15.13 -15.30
C ALA A 668 -1.01 14.51 -13.93
N ALA A 669 -1.99 13.99 -13.20
CA ALA A 669 -1.73 13.29 -11.92
C ALA A 669 -0.85 12.05 -12.20
N LEU A 670 0.40 12.09 -11.73
CA LEU A 670 1.48 11.15 -12.11
C LEU A 670 1.47 9.87 -11.28
N GLY A 671 2.26 8.87 -11.69
CA GLY A 671 2.42 7.59 -10.98
C GLY A 671 1.28 6.58 -11.17
N GLN A 672 0.17 6.98 -11.82
CA GLN A 672 -1.02 6.17 -12.10
C GLN A 672 -1.61 6.55 -13.47
N ASN A 673 -2.54 5.74 -14.01
CA ASN A 673 -3.25 6.08 -15.26
C ASN A 673 -4.76 5.75 -15.22
N LEU A 674 -5.46 6.17 -14.17
CA LEU A 674 -6.90 6.07 -13.97
C LEU A 674 -7.70 6.86 -15.02
N ASN A 675 -7.16 7.98 -15.51
CA ASN A 675 -7.73 8.69 -16.66
C ASN A 675 -7.58 7.90 -17.99
N ARG A 676 -6.77 6.83 -18.03
CA ARG A 676 -6.43 6.06 -19.24
C ARG A 676 -5.99 6.99 -20.39
N VAL A 677 -5.20 8.00 -20.05
CA VAL A 677 -4.65 8.97 -21.00
C VAL A 677 -3.72 8.24 -21.95
N VAL A 678 -3.88 8.54 -23.24
CA VAL A 678 -3.03 8.06 -24.33
C VAL A 678 -2.48 9.25 -25.10
N LYS A 679 -1.23 9.14 -25.58
CA LYS A 679 -0.59 10.18 -26.41
C LYS A 679 -0.70 9.76 -27.88
N PRO A 680 -1.58 10.38 -28.70
CA PRO A 680 -1.66 10.09 -30.13
C PRO A 680 -0.38 10.50 -30.85
N GLU A 681 0.02 9.74 -31.87
CA GLU A 681 1.22 10.05 -32.68
C GLU A 681 0.98 11.22 -33.66
N ASN A 682 -0.27 11.44 -34.09
CA ASN A 682 -0.63 12.45 -35.09
C ASN A 682 -2.01 13.08 -34.79
N GLY A 683 -2.02 14.35 -34.37
CA GLY A 683 -3.26 15.09 -34.10
C GLY A 683 -4.10 14.45 -32.97
N ASP A 684 -5.42 14.55 -33.06
CA ASP A 684 -6.35 14.04 -32.04
C ASP A 684 -6.72 12.56 -32.25
N THR A 685 -6.21 11.93 -33.31
CA THR A 685 -6.54 10.54 -33.65
C THR A 685 -5.61 9.56 -32.93
N VAL A 686 -6.16 8.82 -31.97
CA VAL A 686 -5.41 7.76 -31.24
C VAL A 686 -4.98 6.63 -32.19
N PHE A 687 -5.89 6.14 -33.03
CA PHE A 687 -5.59 5.21 -34.12
C PHE A 687 -6.68 5.25 -35.21
N GLU A 688 -6.30 5.00 -36.46
CA GLU A 688 -7.21 4.86 -37.59
C GLU A 688 -6.82 3.63 -38.42
N TYR A 689 -7.80 2.77 -38.72
CA TYR A 689 -7.63 1.59 -39.56
C TYR A 689 -8.66 1.59 -40.68
N LEU A 690 -8.28 2.06 -41.87
CA LEU A 690 -9.17 2.08 -43.04
C LEU A 690 -9.53 0.67 -43.56
N ASN A 691 -8.65 -0.32 -43.35
CA ASN A 691 -8.85 -1.71 -43.76
C ASN A 691 -8.26 -2.69 -42.72
N PRO A 692 -8.92 -2.88 -41.57
CA PRO A 692 -8.39 -3.70 -40.48
C PRO A 692 -8.34 -5.18 -40.85
N ARG A 693 -7.28 -5.90 -40.44
CA ARG A 693 -7.26 -7.37 -40.47
C ARG A 693 -7.92 -7.88 -39.21
N ILE A 694 -8.96 -8.70 -39.31
CA ILE A 694 -9.73 -9.15 -38.14
C ILE A 694 -9.25 -10.56 -37.70
N PRO A 695 -8.78 -10.76 -36.45
CA PRO A 695 -8.67 -9.77 -35.37
C PRO A 695 -7.46 -8.82 -35.52
N GLN A 696 -7.65 -7.54 -35.16
CA GLN A 696 -6.60 -6.50 -35.15
C GLN A 696 -6.24 -6.19 -33.69
N ARG A 697 -4.95 -6.16 -33.36
CA ARG A 697 -4.48 -5.68 -32.04
C ARG A 697 -4.11 -4.21 -32.13
N THR A 698 -4.56 -3.41 -31.19
CA THR A 698 -4.21 -1.99 -31.01
C THR A 698 -2.92 -1.85 -30.20
N VAL A 699 -2.32 -0.65 -30.21
CA VAL A 699 -1.11 -0.33 -29.44
C VAL A 699 -1.43 -0.10 -27.96
N PHE A 700 -2.61 0.48 -27.68
CA PHE A 700 -3.10 0.73 -26.33
C PHE A 700 -4.13 -0.34 -25.93
N ASP A 701 -4.08 -0.75 -24.67
CA ASP A 701 -5.00 -1.75 -24.10
C ASP A 701 -6.31 -1.13 -23.58
N SER A 702 -6.35 0.20 -23.38
CA SER A 702 -7.52 0.99 -22.97
C SER A 702 -7.35 2.48 -23.33
N VAL A 703 -8.47 3.20 -23.48
CA VAL A 703 -8.55 4.64 -23.72
C VAL A 703 -9.68 5.20 -22.84
N GLY A 704 -9.39 6.27 -22.09
CA GLY A 704 -10.36 6.90 -21.19
C GLY A 704 -11.06 8.10 -21.80
N PRO A 705 -12.18 8.53 -21.21
CA PRO A 705 -12.94 9.68 -21.67
C PRO A 705 -12.17 11.01 -21.49
N PRO A 706 -12.50 12.04 -22.30
CA PRO A 706 -13.46 11.98 -23.40
C PRO A 706 -12.84 11.36 -24.66
N TYR A 707 -13.59 10.52 -25.37
CA TYR A 707 -13.19 10.02 -26.69
C TYR A 707 -14.40 9.79 -27.62
N VAL A 708 -14.13 9.75 -28.92
CA VAL A 708 -15.09 9.32 -29.94
C VAL A 708 -14.57 8.03 -30.57
N LEU A 709 -15.38 6.98 -30.52
CA LEU A 709 -15.12 5.72 -31.22
C LEU A 709 -15.99 5.66 -32.47
N SER A 710 -15.34 5.84 -33.62
CA SER A 710 -15.95 5.73 -34.96
C SER A 710 -15.54 4.43 -35.62
N PHE A 711 -16.50 3.62 -36.06
CA PHE A 711 -16.19 2.38 -36.77
C PHE A 711 -17.25 2.00 -37.79
N SER A 712 -16.85 1.15 -38.74
CA SER A 712 -17.75 0.54 -39.71
C SER A 712 -17.78 -0.97 -39.58
N VAL A 713 -18.98 -1.55 -39.47
CA VAL A 713 -19.16 -3.00 -39.28
C VAL A 713 -20.22 -3.57 -40.22
N MET A 714 -20.01 -4.81 -40.65
CA MET A 714 -20.99 -5.63 -41.37
C MET A 714 -21.24 -6.94 -40.60
N PRO A 715 -22.32 -7.05 -39.81
CA PRO A 715 -22.64 -8.28 -39.08
C PRO A 715 -22.91 -9.46 -40.02
N SER A 716 -22.56 -10.68 -39.59
CA SER A 716 -22.84 -11.90 -40.35
C SER A 716 -24.35 -12.11 -40.51
N SER A 717 -24.80 -12.39 -41.73
CA SER A 717 -26.21 -12.72 -42.00
C SER A 717 -26.68 -14.01 -41.31
N ALA A 718 -25.76 -14.93 -40.99
CA ALA A 718 -26.06 -16.18 -40.31
C ALA A 718 -26.19 -16.03 -38.78
N SER A 719 -25.54 -15.03 -38.19
CA SER A 719 -25.56 -14.77 -36.74
C SER A 719 -25.32 -13.28 -36.45
N PRO A 720 -26.30 -12.41 -36.76
CA PRO A 720 -26.10 -10.96 -36.79
C PRO A 720 -25.92 -10.32 -35.41
N SER A 721 -26.21 -11.05 -34.33
CA SER A 721 -26.11 -10.58 -32.95
C SER A 721 -24.93 -11.17 -32.17
N THR A 722 -24.10 -12.03 -32.77
CA THR A 722 -23.04 -12.75 -32.03
C THR A 722 -21.66 -12.19 -32.34
N GLY A 723 -20.87 -11.89 -31.31
CA GLY A 723 -19.46 -11.53 -31.44
C GLY A 723 -19.06 -10.32 -30.60
N VAL A 724 -17.74 -10.09 -30.51
CA VAL A 724 -17.12 -8.95 -29.84
C VAL A 724 -16.49 -8.05 -30.91
N LEU A 725 -16.84 -6.76 -30.88
CA LEU A 725 -16.30 -5.73 -31.77
C LEU A 725 -14.96 -5.21 -31.26
N PHE A 726 -14.93 -4.84 -29.98
CA PHE A 726 -13.75 -4.30 -29.30
C PHE A 726 -13.58 -4.99 -27.96
N ALA A 727 -12.34 -5.21 -27.56
CA ALA A 727 -12.01 -5.77 -26.25
C ALA A 727 -10.75 -5.08 -25.73
N GLY A 728 -10.86 -4.50 -24.54
CA GLY A 728 -9.77 -3.94 -23.76
C GLY A 728 -9.69 -4.57 -22.38
N ILE A 729 -8.80 -4.03 -21.54
CA ILE A 729 -8.64 -4.48 -20.15
C ILE A 729 -9.80 -4.04 -19.25
N ASP A 730 -10.43 -2.90 -19.56
CA ASP A 730 -11.50 -2.33 -18.75
C ASP A 730 -12.90 -2.75 -19.22
N SER A 731 -13.10 -2.91 -20.54
CA SER A 731 -14.40 -3.27 -21.11
C SER A 731 -14.31 -4.00 -22.46
N LYS A 732 -15.43 -4.59 -22.89
CA LYS A 732 -15.65 -5.14 -24.23
C LYS A 732 -16.91 -4.56 -24.82
N LEU A 733 -16.98 -4.44 -26.14
CA LEU A 733 -18.20 -4.10 -26.86
C LEU A 733 -18.68 -5.30 -27.67
N HIS A 734 -19.89 -5.77 -27.38
CA HIS A 734 -20.56 -6.86 -28.07
C HIS A 734 -21.45 -6.37 -29.20
N VAL A 735 -21.57 -7.16 -30.26
CA VAL A 735 -22.46 -6.88 -31.40
C VAL A 735 -23.93 -6.88 -30.98
N SER A 736 -24.31 -7.79 -30.08
CA SER A 736 -25.70 -7.95 -29.60
C SER A 736 -26.18 -6.67 -28.92
N ASN A 737 -27.17 -6.01 -29.52
CA ASN A 737 -27.80 -4.80 -28.99
C ASN A 737 -26.81 -3.69 -28.59
N LEU A 738 -25.64 -3.66 -29.26
CA LEU A 738 -24.43 -2.90 -28.89
C LEU A 738 -24.26 -2.82 -27.38
N THR A 739 -23.74 -3.90 -26.80
CA THR A 739 -23.68 -4.05 -25.34
C THR A 739 -22.25 -3.97 -24.85
N PHE A 740 -21.97 -3.04 -23.94
CA PHE A 740 -20.70 -3.01 -23.23
C PHE A 740 -20.68 -4.11 -22.16
N GLU A 741 -19.56 -4.80 -22.02
CA GLU A 741 -19.27 -5.69 -20.89
C GLU A 741 -18.12 -5.09 -20.08
N ALA A 742 -18.33 -4.83 -18.79
CA ALA A 742 -17.27 -4.42 -17.87
C ALA A 742 -17.31 -5.34 -16.65
N LYS A 743 -16.19 -6.01 -16.35
CA LYS A 743 -16.06 -7.00 -15.26
C LYS A 743 -17.21 -8.04 -15.19
N GLY A 744 -17.75 -8.43 -16.35
CA GLY A 744 -18.83 -9.41 -16.45
C GLY A 744 -20.25 -8.84 -16.39
N GLN A 745 -20.41 -7.53 -16.12
CA GLN A 745 -21.70 -6.83 -16.20
C GLN A 745 -21.96 -6.31 -17.60
N LEU A 746 -23.23 -6.35 -18.03
CA LEU A 746 -23.66 -5.99 -19.39
C LEU A 746 -24.48 -4.70 -19.40
N TYR A 747 -24.04 -3.71 -20.18
CA TYR A 747 -24.65 -2.39 -20.35
C TYR A 747 -25.08 -2.23 -21.81
N SER A 748 -26.36 -2.49 -22.09
CA SER A 748 -26.86 -2.46 -23.45
C SER A 748 -27.24 -1.05 -23.89
N LEU A 749 -26.77 -0.62 -25.07
CA LEU A 749 -27.13 0.66 -25.67
C LEU A 749 -28.51 0.64 -26.37
N GLY A 750 -29.15 -0.52 -26.47
CA GLY A 750 -30.46 -0.64 -27.12
C GLY A 750 -30.41 -0.50 -28.64
N TYR A 751 -29.21 -0.53 -29.25
CA TYR A 751 -29.03 -0.37 -30.68
C TYR A 751 -28.71 -1.70 -31.35
N THR A 752 -29.54 -2.11 -32.30
CA THR A 752 -29.32 -3.33 -33.09
C THR A 752 -28.74 -2.99 -34.45
N LEU A 753 -27.56 -3.53 -34.75
CA LEU A 753 -26.96 -3.41 -36.07
C LEU A 753 -27.85 -4.13 -37.12
N PRO A 754 -28.33 -3.44 -38.17
CA PRO A 754 -29.16 -4.03 -39.21
C PRO A 754 -28.47 -5.18 -39.93
N ALA A 755 -29.13 -6.34 -39.97
CA ALA A 755 -28.70 -7.45 -40.82
C ALA A 755 -29.02 -7.15 -42.29
N THR A 756 -28.17 -7.61 -43.21
CA THR A 756 -28.11 -7.31 -44.65
C THR A 756 -29.36 -7.56 -45.51
N LEU A 757 -30.54 -7.84 -44.94
CA LEU A 757 -31.77 -8.03 -45.70
C LEU A 757 -32.44 -6.72 -46.14
N GLN A 758 -32.00 -5.55 -45.67
CA GLN A 758 -32.66 -4.26 -45.97
C GLN A 758 -31.75 -3.15 -46.53
N VAL A 759 -30.47 -3.42 -46.84
CA VAL A 759 -29.54 -2.39 -47.34
C VAL A 759 -28.83 -2.88 -48.60
N PRO A 760 -28.78 -2.09 -49.70
CA PRO A 760 -28.17 -2.53 -50.95
C PRO A 760 -26.67 -2.84 -50.76
N TRP A 761 -26.19 -3.82 -51.53
CA TRP A 761 -24.81 -4.31 -51.52
C TRP A 761 -23.77 -3.18 -51.40
N GLY A 762 -22.99 -3.19 -50.32
CA GLY A 762 -21.80 -2.34 -50.15
C GLY A 762 -21.90 -1.19 -49.14
N ALA A 763 -23.02 -0.99 -48.43
CA ALA A 763 -23.10 0.04 -47.40
C ALA A 763 -22.46 -0.41 -46.07
N LEU A 764 -21.25 0.07 -45.81
CA LEU A 764 -20.66 0.10 -44.47
C LEU A 764 -21.49 1.03 -43.59
N GLN A 765 -21.84 0.59 -42.37
CA GLN A 765 -22.53 1.46 -41.41
C GLN A 765 -21.53 2.10 -40.48
N THR A 766 -21.47 3.43 -40.49
CA THR A 766 -20.65 4.20 -39.55
C THR A 766 -21.42 4.38 -38.24
N VAL A 767 -20.82 3.98 -37.14
CA VAL A 767 -21.29 4.24 -35.79
C VAL A 767 -20.28 5.15 -35.11
N ASP A 768 -20.74 6.29 -34.62
CA ASP A 768 -19.97 7.22 -33.78
C ASP A 768 -20.49 7.12 -32.35
N MET A 769 -19.63 6.71 -31.42
CA MET A 769 -19.94 6.71 -29.99
C MET A 769 -19.09 7.75 -29.29
N GLU A 770 -19.74 8.76 -28.72
CA GLU A 770 -19.10 9.77 -27.88
C GLU A 770 -19.22 9.32 -26.41
N GLN A 771 -18.09 9.15 -25.73
CA GLN A 771 -18.05 8.95 -24.29
C GLN A 771 -17.50 10.23 -23.65
N ARG A 772 -18.31 10.84 -22.77
CA ARG A 772 -18.01 12.10 -22.10
C ARG A 772 -17.51 11.89 -20.68
#